data_AF-A0A9W9J9T5-F1
#
_entry.id   AF-A0A9W9J9T5-F1
#
_cell.length_a   1.000
_cell.length_b   1.000
_cell.length_c   1.000
_cell.angle_alpha   90.00
_cell.angle_beta   90.00
_cell.angle_gamma   90.00
#
_symmetry.space_group_name_H-M   'P 1'
#
loop_
_entity.id
_entity.type
_entity.pdbx_description
1 polymer ?
#
loop_
_entity_poly.entity_id
_entity_poly.type
_entity_poly.pdbx_seq_one_letter_code
_entity_poly.pdbx_strand_id
1 'polypeptide(L)'
;MPGQSRSRDRHGGERDRARERERERRRKRDREREYVQGRYEDDGAVSSPGASRGKYKFRGESGYDSGTPADSDYEDRKREQRQRRRQRDEERAYNEAVDERRRERAYNDAVEGRKRERSKAKESPATSPVKKRDRERDRDGHRRKRDVDDEGSPTKDVRERRSRARDEKGRESSRDPDAEARRQRRRERKESERERERSLEAAAAVSAARKHKSTESTSSASHLLSADALARLASENERDDRDDRRQRSRDHNRERSRDHDEDRRERRRRKKAALIGGAGELGEALIEGRSRHKSGARVVSGAYLEEGRSREMNMRRRGGGGPAVEEWKQEDSWEGSFESGERRPFWKFWTNWSKKKRIVIGSIAAVLILLAIIIPVAIIAGKGKSSGSGSSSSSSSSDSSSPSNSNLDGISEDSIPSYAKGTYLDPFTWYDTEGFNVTFTNDTVGGLSLMGLNSTWSDTARPNDNVPPLNEKFPYGSRPIRGVNLGGWLSIEPFLTPSLFDGYSSGADVVDEWTLTAKLGPSAANTIEKHYATFITESDFAEIREAGLDHVRIQYSYWAVTTYPGNPYLPKISWRYLLRAIEYCRKYGLRVKLDLHGIPGSQNGWNHSGHQGLIGWLNGTDGELNAQRSLDVHNQLSQFFAQDRYKNIVTMYGLVNEPLMLDLPVESVLNWTLVAAELVRSNGFESTIVFHDGFLNLDRWAHMFKTHPDNMYLDTHQYTTFNTAEIVLNHTAKVEIICNSWKPMISNVNSTTTGWGPTICGEWSQADTDCTQFLNNVGRGTRWEGTYDPSSSTAYCPTADEDTCSCANANAPVSEYSDVYKQWLQTYAEAQMSAFETAQGWFYWTWRTESSAQWSYRSAWKNGYMPQKAYSPSFKCGDTVPDFSGLAENY
;
A
#
# COMPACT_ATOMS: atom_id res chain seq x y z
N MET A 1 8.56 36.17 63.47
CA MET A 1 7.35 36.95 63.82
C MET A 1 7.80 38.26 64.47
N PRO A 2 7.11 39.39 64.30
CA PRO A 2 6.04 39.71 63.32
C PRO A 2 6.65 40.43 62.07
N GLY A 3 5.91 40.99 61.10
CA GLY A 3 4.45 41.14 60.96
C GLY A 3 4.01 41.37 59.51
N GLN A 4 2.70 41.57 59.29
CA GLN A 4 2.07 41.63 57.96
C GLN A 4 1.76 43.08 57.50
N SER A 5 1.77 43.32 56.19
CA SER A 5 0.86 44.28 55.53
C SER A 5 0.57 43.83 54.09
N ARG A 6 -0.43 44.44 53.42
CA ARG A 6 -0.99 43.98 52.13
C ARG A 6 -1.05 45.09 51.07
N SER A 7 -0.84 44.69 49.81
CA SER A 7 -1.55 45.17 48.61
C SER A 7 -1.42 46.63 48.15
N ARG A 8 -0.81 46.84 46.96
CA ARG A 8 -1.60 47.21 45.74
C ARG A 8 -0.82 47.16 44.41
N ASP A 9 -1.55 46.77 43.36
CA ASP A 9 -1.52 47.21 41.95
C ASP A 9 -0.18 47.35 41.17
N ARG A 10 0.12 46.36 40.31
CA ARG A 10 1.05 46.48 39.15
C ARG A 10 0.64 45.74 37.87
N HIS A 11 -0.66 45.51 37.61
CA HIS A 11 -1.10 45.04 36.28
C HIS A 11 -1.33 46.21 35.30
N GLY A 12 -0.28 46.53 34.53
CA GLY A 12 -0.35 47.50 33.43
C GLY A 12 0.74 47.32 32.38
N GLY A 13 2.01 47.22 32.83
CA GLY A 13 3.19 47.29 31.96
C GLY A 13 3.33 46.21 30.87
N GLU A 14 2.55 45.13 30.87
CA GLU A 14 2.62 44.09 29.84
C GLU A 14 1.85 44.46 28.57
N ARG A 15 0.69 45.13 28.69
CA ARG A 15 -0.11 45.52 27.51
C ARG A 15 0.58 46.57 26.66
N ASP A 16 1.29 47.50 27.29
CA ASP A 16 2.00 48.55 26.56
C ASP A 16 3.30 48.03 25.93
N ARG A 17 4.04 47.14 26.61
CA ARG A 17 5.18 46.40 26.01
C ARG A 17 4.75 45.54 24.82
N ALA A 18 3.56 44.93 24.85
CA ALA A 18 3.03 44.19 23.70
C ALA A 18 2.72 45.12 22.50
N ARG A 19 2.07 46.26 22.76
CA ARG A 19 1.77 47.29 21.74
C ARG A 19 3.01 47.94 21.14
N GLU A 20 4.05 48.13 21.94
CA GLU A 20 5.34 48.67 21.51
C GLU A 20 6.05 47.70 20.54
N ARG A 21 6.12 46.41 20.91
CA ARG A 21 6.65 45.34 20.03
C ARG A 21 5.83 45.16 18.75
N GLU A 22 4.50 45.37 18.78
CA GLU A 22 3.69 45.34 17.56
C GLU A 22 4.00 46.55 16.63
N ARG A 23 4.15 47.75 17.19
CA ARG A 23 4.55 48.96 16.44
C ARG A 23 5.93 48.81 15.81
N GLU A 24 6.87 48.22 16.52
CA GLU A 24 8.21 47.90 16.02
C GLU A 24 8.15 46.86 14.87
N ARG A 25 7.34 45.81 15.01
CA ARG A 25 7.06 44.79 13.97
C ARG A 25 6.26 45.31 12.76
N ARG A 26 5.64 46.49 12.84
CA ARG A 26 5.11 47.21 11.66
C ARG A 26 6.22 48.00 11.00
N ARG A 27 6.90 48.89 11.75
CA ARG A 27 8.03 49.71 11.27
C ARG A 27 9.12 48.89 10.56
N LYS A 28 9.41 47.66 11.00
CA LYS A 28 10.35 46.77 10.30
C LYS A 28 9.83 46.31 8.93
N ARG A 29 8.56 45.88 8.84
CA ARG A 29 7.93 45.48 7.57
C ARG A 29 7.70 46.62 6.60
N ASP A 30 7.48 47.84 7.12
CA ASP A 30 7.36 49.03 6.30
C ASP A 30 8.71 49.38 5.65
N ARG A 31 9.83 49.30 6.40
CA ARG A 31 11.20 49.41 5.85
C ARG A 31 11.54 48.28 4.86
N GLU A 32 11.14 47.04 5.15
CA GLU A 32 11.36 45.90 4.24
C GLU A 32 10.58 46.08 2.92
N ARG A 33 9.46 46.82 2.91
CA ARG A 33 8.78 47.22 1.65
C ARG A 33 9.52 48.30 0.88
N GLU A 34 10.00 49.36 1.54
CA GLU A 34 10.85 50.38 0.88
C GLU A 34 12.10 49.74 0.24
N TYR A 35 12.73 48.77 0.93
CA TYR A 35 13.91 48.07 0.44
C TYR A 35 13.66 47.13 -0.76
N VAL A 36 12.41 46.74 -1.01
CA VAL A 36 12.02 45.90 -2.16
C VAL A 36 11.57 46.74 -3.36
N GLN A 37 11.10 47.97 -3.13
CA GLN A 37 10.62 48.86 -4.19
C GLN A 37 11.72 49.72 -4.83
N GLY A 38 12.88 49.89 -4.17
CA GLY A 38 14.03 50.65 -4.66
C GLY A 38 15.08 49.86 -5.46
N ARG A 39 14.69 48.86 -6.25
CA ARG A 39 15.64 48.04 -7.06
C ARG A 39 15.19 47.80 -8.51
N TYR A 40 14.65 48.85 -9.13
CA TYR A 40 14.30 48.86 -10.56
C TYR A 40 14.62 50.23 -11.23
N GLU A 41 15.66 50.91 -10.75
CA GLU A 41 16.24 52.10 -11.40
C GLU A 41 17.74 52.20 -11.02
N ASP A 42 18.52 52.80 -11.93
CA ASP A 42 19.98 53.03 -11.97
C ASP A 42 21.00 51.86 -11.91
N ASP A 43 22.00 52.02 -12.78
CA ASP A 43 23.37 51.48 -12.83
C ASP A 43 23.66 49.96 -12.75
N GLY A 44 24.75 49.47 -13.38
CA GLY A 44 25.74 50.17 -14.20
C GLY A 44 26.84 49.23 -14.68
N ALA A 45 27.43 49.49 -15.85
CA ALA A 45 28.37 48.55 -16.47
C ALA A 45 29.80 48.64 -15.90
N VAL A 46 30.36 47.51 -15.47
CA VAL A 46 31.81 47.37 -15.17
C VAL A 46 32.33 46.08 -15.81
N SER A 47 33.21 46.20 -16.82
CA SER A 47 33.86 45.06 -17.50
C SER A 47 35.09 45.51 -18.29
N SER A 48 36.31 45.17 -17.83
CA SER A 48 37.62 45.29 -18.52
C SER A 48 38.76 44.93 -17.56
N PRO A 49 40.03 44.73 -18.02
CA PRO A 49 40.55 44.76 -19.40
C PRO A 49 41.04 43.36 -19.88
N GLY A 50 41.43 43.13 -21.13
CA GLY A 50 41.53 43.96 -22.34
C GLY A 50 41.59 43.07 -23.61
N ALA A 51 41.96 43.52 -24.82
CA ALA A 51 42.56 44.80 -25.23
C ALA A 51 42.33 45.12 -26.73
N SER A 52 42.78 46.30 -27.17
CA SER A 52 43.01 46.75 -28.57
C SER A 52 41.88 46.57 -29.61
N ARG A 53 40.99 47.57 -29.77
CA ARG A 53 41.09 48.70 -30.74
C ARG A 53 41.22 48.33 -32.23
N GLY A 54 40.14 48.57 -32.98
CA GLY A 54 40.11 48.87 -34.42
C GLY A 54 38.83 49.66 -34.75
N LYS A 55 38.92 50.77 -35.51
CA LYS A 55 37.77 51.62 -35.89
C LYS A 55 37.65 51.68 -37.42
N TYR A 56 36.42 51.71 -37.97
CA TYR A 56 35.90 52.56 -39.07
C TYR A 56 34.47 52.05 -39.43
N LYS A 57 33.37 52.74 -39.11
CA LYS A 57 32.72 53.88 -39.83
C LYS A 57 32.01 53.56 -41.18
N PHE A 58 30.90 52.82 -41.08
CA PHE A 58 29.55 53.17 -41.59
C PHE A 58 29.36 53.89 -42.95
N ARG A 59 28.85 53.17 -43.96
CA ARG A 59 27.93 53.57 -45.05
C ARG A 59 27.50 52.28 -45.79
N GLY A 60 26.29 52.07 -46.32
CA GLY A 60 25.04 52.83 -46.32
C GLY A 60 24.25 52.52 -47.61
N GLU A 61 22.97 52.10 -47.50
CA GLU A 61 22.07 51.66 -48.60
C GLU A 61 22.51 50.33 -49.27
N SER A 62 21.65 49.41 -49.74
CA SER A 62 20.17 49.24 -49.73
C SER A 62 19.85 47.75 -49.45
N GLY A 63 18.69 47.30 -48.98
CA GLY A 63 17.39 47.95 -48.81
C GLY A 63 16.28 47.08 -49.42
N TYR A 64 15.68 46.19 -48.61
CA TYR A 64 14.39 45.54 -48.87
C TYR A 64 13.71 45.21 -47.54
N ASP A 65 12.41 45.49 -47.45
CA ASP A 65 11.55 45.27 -46.27
C ASP A 65 10.39 44.35 -46.66
N SER A 66 9.95 43.50 -45.73
CA SER A 66 8.76 42.67 -45.86
C SER A 66 8.18 42.25 -44.49
N GLY A 67 8.08 43.18 -43.54
CA GLY A 67 7.36 42.94 -42.28
C GLY A 67 5.84 42.75 -42.49
N THR A 68 5.29 41.58 -42.16
CA THR A 68 3.84 41.31 -42.26
C THR A 68 3.08 41.74 -41.00
N PRO A 69 1.87 42.33 -41.09
CA PRO A 69 1.11 42.88 -39.94
C PRO A 69 0.61 41.88 -38.86
N ALA A 70 1.04 40.62 -38.86
CA ALA A 70 0.49 39.57 -38.00
C ALA A 70 1.06 39.55 -36.57
N ASP A 71 2.32 39.96 -36.37
CA ASP A 71 3.02 39.74 -35.08
C ASP A 71 2.64 40.74 -33.97
N SER A 72 2.28 41.99 -34.31
CA SER A 72 1.81 42.95 -33.30
C SER A 72 0.50 42.49 -32.65
N ASP A 73 -0.38 41.90 -33.45
CA ASP A 73 -1.71 41.45 -33.04
C ASP A 73 -1.66 40.19 -32.16
N TYR A 74 -0.53 39.46 -32.15
CA TYR A 74 -0.30 38.33 -31.25
C TYR A 74 0.11 38.79 -29.84
N GLU A 75 1.07 39.72 -29.71
CA GLU A 75 1.57 40.16 -28.40
C GLU A 75 0.55 41.01 -27.62
N ASP A 76 -0.27 41.84 -28.27
CA ASP A 76 -1.31 42.59 -27.54
C ASP A 76 -2.42 41.66 -26.99
N ARG A 77 -2.81 40.60 -27.71
CA ARG A 77 -3.71 39.55 -27.16
C ARG A 77 -3.09 38.86 -25.94
N LYS A 78 -1.76 38.64 -25.96
CA LYS A 78 -0.97 38.10 -24.83
C LYS A 78 -0.96 39.05 -23.64
N ARG A 79 -0.91 40.36 -23.90
CA ARG A 79 -0.96 41.45 -22.91
C ARG A 79 -2.34 41.54 -22.25
N GLU A 80 -3.41 41.50 -23.04
CA GLU A 80 -4.81 41.36 -22.61
C GLU A 80 -5.00 40.14 -21.70
N GLN A 81 -4.53 38.95 -22.11
CA GLN A 81 -4.67 37.74 -21.29
C GLN A 81 -3.95 37.85 -19.94
N ARG A 82 -2.81 38.55 -19.88
CA ARG A 82 -2.08 38.81 -18.63
C ARG A 82 -2.85 39.76 -17.71
N GLN A 83 -3.45 40.83 -18.23
CA GLN A 83 -4.33 41.73 -17.46
C GLN A 83 -5.58 40.99 -16.95
N ARG A 84 -6.27 40.25 -17.83
CA ARG A 84 -7.45 39.44 -17.47
C ARG A 84 -7.11 38.27 -16.53
N ARG A 85 -5.85 37.88 -16.34
CA ARG A 85 -5.45 36.98 -15.23
C ARG A 85 -5.38 37.76 -13.92
N ARG A 86 -4.55 38.82 -13.86
CA ARG A 86 -4.37 39.65 -12.66
C ARG A 86 -5.69 40.08 -12.02
N GLN A 87 -6.65 40.57 -12.80
CA GLN A 87 -7.97 40.95 -12.27
C GLN A 87 -8.73 39.80 -11.58
N ARG A 88 -8.63 38.56 -12.08
CA ARG A 88 -9.27 37.38 -11.45
C ARG A 88 -8.49 36.86 -10.24
N ASP A 89 -7.18 37.08 -10.21
CA ASP A 89 -6.34 36.75 -9.06
C ASP A 89 -6.58 37.77 -7.91
N GLU A 90 -6.72 39.06 -8.24
CA GLU A 90 -7.14 40.14 -7.33
C GLU A 90 -8.57 39.93 -6.82
N GLU A 91 -9.53 39.59 -7.70
CA GLU A 91 -10.91 39.27 -7.32
C GLU A 91 -10.99 38.03 -6.41
N ARG A 92 -10.17 37.00 -6.65
CA ARG A 92 -10.08 35.84 -5.75
C ARG A 92 -9.57 36.24 -4.37
N ALA A 93 -8.45 36.97 -4.30
CA ALA A 93 -7.85 37.41 -3.05
C ALA A 93 -8.81 38.31 -2.24
N TYR A 94 -9.58 39.17 -2.92
CA TYR A 94 -10.62 39.98 -2.28
C TYR A 94 -11.71 39.10 -1.66
N ASN A 95 -12.21 38.09 -2.38
CA ASN A 95 -13.25 37.20 -1.90
C ASN A 95 -12.79 36.30 -0.73
N GLU A 96 -11.57 35.77 -0.78
CA GLU A 96 -10.98 35.02 0.33
C GLU A 96 -10.85 35.89 1.60
N ALA A 97 -10.38 37.14 1.44
CA ALA A 97 -10.33 38.12 2.53
C ALA A 97 -11.72 38.60 3.02
N VAL A 98 -12.82 38.31 2.31
CA VAL A 98 -14.20 38.57 2.79
C VAL A 98 -14.73 37.37 3.57
N ASP A 99 -14.50 36.15 3.10
CA ASP A 99 -14.92 34.93 3.80
C ASP A 99 -14.11 34.66 5.08
N GLU A 100 -12.83 35.04 5.13
CA GLU A 100 -12.03 34.99 6.37
C GLU A 100 -12.65 35.89 7.47
N ARG A 101 -12.98 37.15 7.13
CA ARG A 101 -13.69 38.08 8.04
C ARG A 101 -15.10 37.63 8.40
N ARG A 102 -15.74 36.75 7.62
CA ARG A 102 -16.99 36.08 8.02
C ARG A 102 -16.73 34.96 9.04
N ARG A 103 -15.69 34.15 8.85
CA ARG A 103 -15.27 33.10 9.79
C ARG A 103 -14.89 33.70 11.15
N GLU A 104 -14.15 34.80 11.17
CA GLU A 104 -13.81 35.52 12.41
C GLU A 104 -15.07 35.99 13.17
N ARG A 105 -16.09 36.53 12.49
CA ARG A 105 -17.34 36.92 13.15
C ARG A 105 -18.08 35.73 13.74
N ALA A 106 -18.26 34.67 12.95
CA ALA A 106 -18.92 33.44 13.41
C ALA A 106 -18.19 32.80 14.62
N TYR A 107 -16.85 32.85 14.64
CA TYR A 107 -16.06 32.40 15.79
C TYR A 107 -16.30 33.28 17.03
N ASN A 108 -16.30 34.61 16.88
CA ASN A 108 -16.51 35.53 18.00
C ASN A 108 -17.94 35.41 18.59
N ASP A 109 -18.97 35.30 17.76
CA ASP A 109 -20.35 35.07 18.20
C ASP A 109 -20.49 33.73 18.96
N ALA A 110 -19.82 32.67 18.50
CA ALA A 110 -19.78 31.39 19.18
C ALA A 110 -19.02 31.43 20.54
N VAL A 111 -18.09 32.37 20.71
CA VAL A 111 -17.37 32.61 21.98
C VAL A 111 -18.20 33.48 22.95
N GLU A 112 -18.96 34.45 22.45
CA GLU A 112 -19.99 35.19 23.22
C GLU A 112 -21.06 34.23 23.77
N GLY A 113 -21.60 33.33 22.92
CA GLY A 113 -22.63 32.36 23.32
C GLY A 113 -22.21 31.49 24.50
N ARG A 114 -21.04 30.82 24.40
CA ARG A 114 -20.52 29.94 25.46
C ARG A 114 -20.25 30.67 26.77
N LYS A 115 -19.94 31.98 26.76
CA LYS A 115 -19.80 32.78 27.98
C LYS A 115 -21.15 32.95 28.70
N ARG A 116 -22.25 33.17 27.97
CA ARG A 116 -23.60 33.34 28.52
C ARG A 116 -24.18 32.05 29.10
N GLU A 117 -23.83 30.90 28.53
CA GLU A 117 -24.20 29.59 29.07
C GLU A 117 -23.42 29.29 30.36
N ARG A 118 -22.11 29.53 30.37
CA ARG A 118 -21.26 29.27 31.54
C ARG A 118 -21.63 30.09 32.78
N SER A 119 -22.33 31.21 32.63
CA SER A 119 -22.91 32.00 33.73
C SER A 119 -24.20 31.45 34.33
N LYS A 120 -24.84 30.42 33.73
CA LYS A 120 -26.07 29.80 34.27
C LYS A 120 -25.82 28.52 35.07
N ALA A 121 -24.63 27.92 34.97
CA ALA A 121 -24.33 26.61 35.56
C ALA A 121 -23.66 26.70 36.96
N LYS A 122 -24.26 27.44 37.90
CA LYS A 122 -23.84 27.51 39.30
C LYS A 122 -24.99 27.78 40.28
N GLU A 123 -25.88 26.81 40.46
CA GLU A 123 -26.70 26.66 41.67
C GLU A 123 -27.20 25.21 41.76
N SER A 124 -27.24 24.65 42.97
CA SER A 124 -27.63 23.25 43.23
C SER A 124 -28.87 23.20 44.14
N PRO A 125 -29.73 22.16 44.03
CA PRO A 125 -31.15 22.28 44.39
C PRO A 125 -31.48 21.93 45.85
N ALA A 126 -32.60 22.46 46.34
CA ALA A 126 -33.27 22.02 47.57
C ALA A 126 -34.81 22.10 47.46
N THR A 127 -35.48 21.00 47.86
CA THR A 127 -36.85 20.90 48.39
C THR A 127 -38.05 21.56 47.66
N SER A 128 -38.96 20.70 47.16
CA SER A 128 -40.39 20.96 46.94
C SER A 128 -41.19 20.92 48.28
N PRO A 129 -42.54 21.12 48.36
CA PRO A 129 -43.54 21.41 47.31
C PRO A 129 -44.56 22.55 47.68
N VAL A 130 -45.55 22.86 46.80
CA VAL A 130 -47.02 23.04 47.09
C VAL A 130 -47.79 23.63 45.87
N LYS A 131 -49.12 23.40 45.82
CA LYS A 131 -50.08 23.80 44.76
C LYS A 131 -50.51 25.27 44.85
N LYS A 132 -50.79 25.94 43.71
CA LYS A 132 -52.14 26.46 43.32
C LYS A 132 -52.20 27.12 41.91
N ARG A 133 -53.44 27.40 41.47
CA ARG A 133 -53.83 28.28 40.34
C ARG A 133 -53.54 29.77 40.69
N ASP A 134 -53.44 30.72 39.75
CA ASP A 134 -54.59 31.37 39.10
C ASP A 134 -54.24 32.31 37.92
N ARG A 135 -55.30 32.66 37.16
CA ARG A 135 -55.58 33.83 36.28
C ARG A 135 -54.51 34.94 36.15
N GLU A 136 -54.12 35.34 34.93
CA GLU A 136 -54.80 36.23 33.95
C GLU A 136 -54.80 37.74 34.29
N ARG A 137 -54.55 38.57 33.24
CA ARG A 137 -54.58 40.06 33.21
C ARG A 137 -53.44 40.77 33.95
N ASP A 138 -52.97 41.97 33.56
CA ASP A 138 -53.28 42.94 32.47
C ASP A 138 -51.91 43.51 31.94
N ARG A 139 -51.76 44.49 31.04
CA ARG A 139 -52.37 44.88 29.73
C ARG A 139 -51.76 46.24 29.31
N ASP A 140 -51.75 46.56 28.00
CA ASP A 140 -51.35 47.85 27.38
C ASP A 140 -49.86 48.29 27.57
N GLY A 141 -49.18 49.00 26.66
CA GLY A 141 -49.44 49.45 25.28
C GLY A 141 -48.09 49.84 24.61
N HIS A 142 -47.97 50.42 23.41
CA HIS A 142 -48.95 51.09 22.56
C HIS A 142 -48.34 51.43 21.15
N ARG A 143 -49.10 51.30 20.04
CA ARG A 143 -48.91 51.97 18.70
C ARG A 143 -47.73 51.50 17.80
N ARG A 144 -47.78 51.54 16.44
CA ARG A 144 -48.82 51.91 15.44
C ARG A 144 -48.50 51.38 14.01
N LYS A 145 -49.53 50.88 13.29
CA LYS A 145 -49.97 51.13 11.88
C LYS A 145 -48.93 51.39 10.74
N ARG A 146 -49.14 50.98 9.47
CA ARG A 146 -50.40 50.84 8.68
C ARG A 146 -50.36 49.74 7.59
N ASP A 147 -51.55 49.34 7.16
CA ASP A 147 -51.88 48.58 5.93
C ASP A 147 -52.75 49.44 4.96
N VAL A 148 -53.53 48.82 4.06
CA VAL A 148 -54.39 49.35 2.94
C VAL A 148 -53.62 49.45 1.60
N ASP A 149 -53.74 48.54 0.61
CA ASP A 149 -54.88 47.91 -0.14
C ASP A 149 -55.31 48.74 -1.39
N ASP A 150 -55.52 48.10 -2.57
CA ASP A 150 -56.86 47.95 -3.21
C ASP A 150 -56.90 47.20 -4.59
N GLU A 151 -58.03 46.52 -4.85
CA GLU A 151 -58.75 46.11 -6.11
C GLU A 151 -58.11 45.56 -7.43
N GLY A 152 -58.93 44.79 -8.19
CA GLY A 152 -58.86 44.67 -9.67
C GLY A 152 -58.93 43.28 -10.34
N SER A 153 -60.06 42.95 -11.01
CA SER A 153 -60.20 41.85 -12.01
C SER A 153 -61.34 42.17 -13.00
N PRO A 154 -61.33 41.73 -14.29
CA PRO A 154 -62.16 40.56 -14.66
C PRO A 154 -61.85 39.78 -16.00
N THR A 155 -62.19 38.48 -16.01
CA THR A 155 -62.86 37.69 -17.09
C THR A 155 -62.26 37.41 -18.50
N LYS A 156 -62.27 36.12 -18.90
CA LYS A 156 -63.12 35.47 -19.95
C LYS A 156 -62.53 34.74 -21.19
N ASP A 157 -63.25 33.65 -21.51
CA ASP A 157 -63.58 33.01 -22.81
C ASP A 157 -62.61 32.03 -23.52
N VAL A 158 -63.21 31.25 -24.44
CA VAL A 158 -62.84 29.88 -24.86
C VAL A 158 -62.77 29.78 -26.39
N ARG A 159 -61.76 29.10 -26.95
CA ARG A 159 -61.68 28.47 -28.31
C ARG A 159 -60.25 27.96 -28.58
N GLU A 160 -59.94 27.06 -29.51
CA GLU A 160 -60.68 25.94 -30.15
C GLU A 160 -59.64 24.91 -30.67
N ARG A 161 -60.06 23.71 -31.10
CA ARG A 161 -59.15 22.76 -31.75
C ARG A 161 -58.79 23.21 -33.17
N ARG A 162 -57.52 23.10 -33.57
CA ARG A 162 -57.15 22.87 -34.98
C ARG A 162 -55.96 21.91 -35.10
N SER A 163 -56.20 20.79 -35.77
CA SER A 163 -55.17 19.84 -36.20
C SER A 163 -54.63 20.20 -37.58
N ARG A 164 -53.35 19.89 -37.83
CA ARG A 164 -52.81 19.64 -39.16
C ARG A 164 -51.87 18.44 -39.09
N ALA A 165 -51.91 17.60 -40.13
CA ALA A 165 -51.04 16.43 -40.28
C ALA A 165 -49.59 16.90 -40.56
N ARG A 166 -48.58 16.30 -39.91
CA ARG A 166 -47.83 15.09 -40.31
C ARG A 166 -46.94 15.34 -41.53
N ASP A 167 -45.63 15.41 -41.26
CA ASP A 167 -44.58 14.95 -42.15
C ASP A 167 -43.56 14.17 -41.31
N GLU A 168 -43.00 13.11 -41.86
CA GLU A 168 -42.10 12.19 -41.16
C GLU A 168 -40.66 12.34 -41.66
N LYS A 169 -39.72 12.68 -40.77
CA LYS A 169 -38.31 12.23 -40.83
C LYS A 169 -37.47 12.58 -39.60
N GLY A 170 -36.82 11.57 -39.04
CA GLY A 170 -35.45 11.65 -38.53
C GLY A 170 -35.16 12.50 -37.29
N ARG A 171 -35.44 11.97 -36.10
CA ARG A 171 -34.53 12.06 -34.93
C ARG A 171 -34.96 11.12 -33.80
N GLU A 172 -34.23 10.02 -33.62
CA GLU A 172 -34.28 9.30 -32.35
C GLU A 172 -33.55 10.11 -31.28
N SER A 173 -34.28 10.54 -30.26
CA SER A 173 -33.71 11.12 -29.04
C SER A 173 -33.50 10.00 -28.03
N SER A 174 -32.29 9.87 -27.51
CA SER A 174 -31.95 8.95 -26.43
C SER A 174 -32.92 9.11 -25.25
N ARG A 175 -33.59 8.02 -24.85
CA ARG A 175 -34.35 7.97 -23.60
C ARG A 175 -33.37 7.84 -22.44
N ASP A 176 -33.47 8.73 -21.45
CA ASP A 176 -32.69 8.66 -20.21
C ASP A 176 -33.17 7.48 -19.35
N PRO A 177 -32.37 6.39 -19.20
CA PRO A 177 -32.78 5.22 -18.41
C PRO A 177 -32.89 5.54 -16.91
N ASP A 178 -32.13 6.52 -16.45
CA ASP A 178 -32.07 6.88 -15.04
C ASP A 178 -33.33 7.67 -14.62
N ALA A 179 -33.90 8.47 -15.53
CA ALA A 179 -35.22 9.08 -15.37
C ALA A 179 -36.36 8.03 -15.31
N GLU A 180 -36.28 6.95 -16.08
CA GLU A 180 -37.24 5.84 -16.05
C GLU A 180 -37.12 5.04 -14.74
N ALA A 181 -35.91 4.65 -14.35
CA ALA A 181 -35.64 3.96 -13.09
C ALA A 181 -36.04 4.77 -11.85
N ARG A 182 -35.87 6.11 -11.87
CA ARG A 182 -36.36 7.00 -10.80
C ARG A 182 -37.88 7.09 -10.74
N ARG A 183 -38.59 6.93 -11.86
CA ARG A 183 -40.07 6.85 -11.90
C ARG A 183 -40.57 5.50 -11.38
N GLN A 184 -39.90 4.41 -11.73
CA GLN A 184 -40.24 3.06 -11.26
C GLN A 184 -40.10 2.94 -9.74
N ARG A 185 -38.94 3.30 -9.16
CA ARG A 185 -38.73 3.28 -7.70
C ARG A 185 -39.75 4.16 -6.93
N ARG A 186 -40.24 5.24 -7.55
CA ARG A 186 -41.31 6.09 -7.00
C ARG A 186 -42.71 5.47 -7.07
N ARG A 187 -42.95 4.49 -7.95
CA ARG A 187 -44.18 3.68 -7.97
C ARG A 187 -44.11 2.59 -6.91
N GLU A 188 -43.06 1.78 -6.95
CA GLU A 188 -42.79 0.67 -6.01
C GLU A 188 -42.88 1.13 -4.55
N ARG A 189 -42.25 2.26 -4.20
CA ARG A 189 -42.34 2.84 -2.85
C ARG A 189 -43.77 3.23 -2.45
N LYS A 190 -44.53 3.87 -3.36
CA LYS A 190 -45.93 4.25 -3.08
C LYS A 190 -46.87 3.05 -2.98
N GLU A 191 -46.54 1.97 -3.67
CA GLU A 191 -47.27 0.71 -3.61
C GLU A 191 -47.03 0.00 -2.27
N SER A 192 -45.78 -0.10 -1.84
CA SER A 192 -45.39 -0.61 -0.52
C SER A 192 -45.96 0.23 0.64
N GLU A 193 -45.96 1.57 0.53
CA GLU A 193 -46.58 2.46 1.51
C GLU A 193 -48.10 2.19 1.63
N ARG A 194 -48.81 1.99 0.50
CA ARG A 194 -50.25 1.64 0.45
C ARG A 194 -50.58 0.21 0.88
N GLU A 195 -49.65 -0.73 0.73
CA GLU A 195 -49.80 -2.10 1.23
C GLU A 195 -49.64 -2.13 2.75
N ARG A 196 -48.64 -1.41 3.26
CA ARG A 196 -48.44 -1.22 4.71
C ARG A 196 -49.63 -0.51 5.36
N GLU A 197 -50.17 0.52 4.74
CA GLU A 197 -51.38 1.24 5.21
C GLU A 197 -52.59 0.29 5.31
N ARG A 198 -52.87 -0.49 4.26
CA ARG A 198 -53.94 -1.51 4.29
C ARG A 198 -53.69 -2.63 5.30
N SER A 199 -52.43 -3.02 5.55
CA SER A 199 -52.11 -4.01 6.59
C SER A 199 -52.41 -3.50 8.01
N LEU A 200 -52.25 -2.18 8.25
CA LEU A 200 -52.56 -1.54 9.52
C LEU A 200 -54.07 -1.37 9.71
N GLU A 201 -54.82 -1.00 8.66
CA GLU A 201 -56.30 -0.99 8.70
C GLU A 201 -56.87 -2.38 8.97
N ALA A 202 -56.36 -3.42 8.31
CA ALA A 202 -56.78 -4.80 8.54
C ALA A 202 -56.52 -5.26 9.99
N ALA A 203 -55.34 -4.93 10.55
CA ALA A 203 -55.02 -5.21 11.95
C ALA A 203 -55.95 -4.46 12.93
N ALA A 204 -56.27 -3.19 12.64
CA ALA A 204 -57.21 -2.39 13.43
C ALA A 204 -58.65 -2.97 13.38
N ALA A 205 -59.12 -3.39 12.21
CA ALA A 205 -60.43 -4.02 12.04
C ALA A 205 -60.55 -5.33 12.83
N VAL A 206 -59.52 -6.19 12.78
CA VAL A 206 -59.47 -7.43 13.59
C VAL A 206 -59.42 -7.14 15.09
N SER A 207 -58.77 -6.05 15.51
CA SER A 207 -58.79 -5.60 16.91
C SER A 207 -60.15 -5.04 17.35
N ALA A 208 -60.89 -4.38 16.47
CA ALA A 208 -62.23 -3.86 16.75
C ALA A 208 -63.26 -5.01 16.87
N ALA A 209 -63.20 -5.99 15.95
CA ALA A 209 -64.07 -7.16 15.94
C ALA A 209 -63.96 -8.04 17.21
N ARG A 210 -62.89 -7.90 18.00
CA ARG A 210 -62.71 -8.60 19.28
C ARG A 210 -63.37 -7.92 20.49
N LYS A 211 -63.95 -6.72 20.35
CA LYS A 211 -64.49 -5.95 21.50
C LYS A 211 -66.01 -5.97 21.69
N HIS A 212 -66.79 -6.61 20.80
CA HIS A 212 -68.24 -6.76 20.96
C HIS A 212 -68.65 -8.22 20.75
N LYS A 213 -69.12 -8.90 21.82
CA LYS A 213 -69.67 -10.26 21.72
C LYS A 213 -70.76 -10.56 22.78
N SER A 214 -71.96 -10.08 22.47
CA SER A 214 -73.25 -10.35 23.14
C SER A 214 -74.34 -9.86 22.18
N THR A 215 -75.47 -10.54 21.94
CA THR A 215 -76.03 -11.82 22.44
C THR A 215 -77.11 -12.30 21.45
N GLU A 216 -77.51 -13.57 21.51
CA GLU A 216 -78.65 -14.19 20.76
C GLU A 216 -78.46 -14.30 19.22
N SER A 217 -78.84 -15.36 18.47
CA SER A 217 -79.90 -16.40 18.50
C SER A 217 -81.15 -15.99 17.71
N THR A 218 -81.59 -16.65 16.63
CA THR A 218 -81.12 -17.86 15.88
C THR A 218 -81.26 -17.59 14.35
N SER A 219 -81.02 -18.46 13.36
CA SER A 219 -80.83 -19.93 13.20
C SER A 219 -79.83 -20.17 12.02
N SER A 220 -79.71 -21.28 11.25
CA SER A 220 -80.43 -22.55 11.05
C SER A 220 -79.50 -23.65 10.48
N ALA A 221 -80.04 -24.76 9.96
CA ALA A 221 -79.27 -25.97 9.60
C ALA A 221 -79.04 -26.23 8.10
N SER A 222 -77.82 -26.65 7.74
CA SER A 222 -77.55 -27.69 6.73
C SER A 222 -76.12 -28.24 6.89
N HIS A 223 -75.92 -29.49 6.48
CA HIS A 223 -74.74 -30.35 6.72
C HIS A 223 -73.38 -29.65 6.80
N LEU A 224 -72.93 -29.40 8.03
CA LEU A 224 -71.55 -29.00 8.32
C LEU A 224 -70.61 -30.22 8.24
N LEU A 225 -69.59 -30.15 7.38
CA LEU A 225 -68.29 -30.76 7.71
C LEU A 225 -67.89 -30.24 9.10
N SER A 226 -67.32 -31.09 9.96
CA SER A 226 -66.99 -30.69 11.33
C SER A 226 -66.08 -29.45 11.32
N ALA A 227 -66.20 -28.59 12.34
CA ALA A 227 -65.39 -27.38 12.42
C ALA A 227 -63.88 -27.68 12.36
N ASP A 228 -63.47 -28.85 12.88
CA ASP A 228 -62.10 -29.37 12.77
C ASP A 228 -61.74 -29.81 11.34
N ALA A 229 -62.66 -30.45 10.60
CA ALA A 229 -62.43 -30.82 9.20
C ALA A 229 -62.31 -29.60 8.28
N LEU A 230 -63.18 -28.59 8.45
CA LEU A 230 -63.07 -27.32 7.72
C LEU A 230 -61.81 -26.53 8.11
N ALA A 231 -61.44 -26.51 9.39
CA ALA A 231 -60.20 -25.89 9.84
C ALA A 231 -58.95 -26.59 9.27
N ARG A 232 -58.94 -27.93 9.20
CA ARG A 232 -57.86 -28.71 8.58
C ARG A 232 -57.74 -28.41 7.09
N LEU A 233 -58.85 -28.48 6.34
CA LEU A 233 -58.84 -28.25 4.90
C LEU A 233 -58.48 -26.80 4.54
N ALA A 234 -58.91 -25.83 5.35
CA ALA A 234 -58.43 -24.45 5.26
C ALA A 234 -56.92 -24.35 5.55
N SER A 235 -56.40 -25.09 6.55
CA SER A 235 -54.98 -25.10 6.90
C SER A 235 -54.08 -25.82 5.88
N GLU A 236 -54.62 -26.76 5.11
CA GLU A 236 -53.93 -27.42 4.00
C GLU A 236 -53.91 -26.51 2.77
N ASN A 237 -55.04 -25.92 2.39
CA ASN A 237 -55.08 -24.88 1.36
C ASN A 237 -54.13 -23.72 1.70
N GLU A 238 -54.09 -23.25 2.96
CA GLU A 238 -53.13 -22.24 3.41
C GLU A 238 -51.65 -22.70 3.41
N ARG A 239 -51.36 -23.99 3.38
CA ARG A 239 -49.98 -24.50 3.24
C ARG A 239 -49.57 -24.55 1.78
N ASP A 240 -50.41 -25.11 0.92
CA ASP A 240 -50.17 -25.18 -0.51
C ASP A 240 -50.01 -23.76 -1.09
N ASP A 241 -50.89 -22.83 -0.70
CA ASP A 241 -50.82 -21.41 -1.12
C ASP A 241 -49.56 -20.69 -0.59
N ARG A 242 -48.93 -21.17 0.50
CA ARG A 242 -47.63 -20.66 1.00
C ARG A 242 -46.45 -21.28 0.28
N ASP A 243 -46.49 -22.58 0.00
CA ASP A 243 -45.39 -23.29 -0.68
C ASP A 243 -45.35 -22.99 -2.18
N ASP A 244 -46.49 -22.76 -2.82
CA ASP A 244 -46.56 -22.27 -4.20
C ASP A 244 -46.01 -20.84 -4.32
N ARG A 245 -46.31 -19.95 -3.36
CA ARG A 245 -45.66 -18.62 -3.24
C ARG A 245 -44.15 -18.72 -3.00
N ARG A 246 -43.69 -19.67 -2.17
CA ARG A 246 -42.25 -19.92 -1.94
C ARG A 246 -41.56 -20.42 -3.20
N GLN A 247 -42.20 -21.26 -4.00
CA GLN A 247 -41.65 -21.76 -5.25
C GLN A 247 -41.53 -20.64 -6.29
N ARG A 248 -42.60 -19.88 -6.53
CA ARG A 248 -42.57 -18.69 -7.40
C ARG A 248 -41.50 -17.66 -6.96
N SER A 249 -41.32 -17.46 -5.65
CA SER A 249 -40.26 -16.60 -5.10
C SER A 249 -38.84 -17.14 -5.33
N ARG A 250 -38.64 -18.47 -5.30
CA ARG A 250 -37.35 -19.10 -5.62
C ARG A 250 -37.02 -18.99 -7.11
N ASP A 251 -37.99 -19.22 -7.98
CA ASP A 251 -37.76 -19.18 -9.42
C ASP A 251 -37.58 -17.74 -9.93
N HIS A 252 -38.34 -16.77 -9.41
CA HIS A 252 -38.10 -15.34 -9.71
C HIS A 252 -36.71 -14.86 -9.22
N ASN A 253 -36.21 -15.38 -8.10
CA ASN A 253 -34.83 -15.10 -7.66
C ASN A 253 -33.77 -15.79 -8.54
N ARG A 254 -34.06 -16.96 -9.13
CA ARG A 254 -33.18 -17.62 -10.10
C ARG A 254 -33.08 -16.87 -11.42
N GLU A 255 -34.20 -16.40 -11.96
CA GLU A 255 -34.21 -15.52 -13.15
C GLU A 255 -33.44 -14.24 -12.86
N ARG A 256 -33.73 -13.56 -11.75
CA ARG A 256 -33.03 -12.33 -11.37
C ARG A 256 -31.52 -12.54 -11.15
N SER A 257 -31.08 -13.73 -10.74
CA SER A 257 -29.66 -14.08 -10.68
C SER A 257 -29.05 -14.20 -12.08
N ARG A 258 -29.72 -14.91 -13.01
CA ARG A 258 -29.28 -15.05 -14.40
C ARG A 258 -29.17 -13.70 -15.11
N ASP A 259 -30.19 -12.86 -14.98
CA ASP A 259 -30.17 -11.50 -15.55
C ASP A 259 -28.99 -10.68 -15.00
N HIS A 260 -28.70 -10.81 -13.70
CA HIS A 260 -27.59 -10.11 -13.06
C HIS A 260 -26.22 -10.68 -13.47
N ASP A 261 -26.12 -11.98 -13.75
CA ASP A 261 -24.91 -12.62 -14.27
C ASP A 261 -24.69 -12.29 -15.76
N GLU A 262 -25.74 -12.18 -16.57
CA GLU A 262 -25.63 -11.68 -17.96
C GLU A 262 -25.28 -10.19 -18.01
N ASP A 263 -25.90 -9.34 -17.18
CA ASP A 263 -25.56 -7.91 -17.09
C ASP A 263 -24.11 -7.73 -16.55
N ARG A 264 -23.63 -8.61 -15.65
CA ARG A 264 -22.22 -8.67 -15.23
C ARG A 264 -21.31 -9.11 -16.40
N ARG A 265 -21.71 -10.10 -17.20
CA ARG A 265 -20.97 -10.56 -18.41
C ARG A 265 -20.93 -9.50 -19.51
N GLU A 266 -22.00 -8.75 -19.75
CA GLU A 266 -21.97 -7.68 -20.73
C GLU A 266 -21.15 -6.48 -20.23
N ARG A 267 -21.20 -6.15 -18.93
CA ARG A 267 -20.28 -5.17 -18.34
C ARG A 267 -18.81 -5.62 -18.44
N ARG A 268 -18.51 -6.92 -18.25
CA ARG A 268 -17.17 -7.48 -18.52
C ARG A 268 -16.77 -7.26 -19.98
N ARG A 269 -17.59 -7.68 -20.95
CA ARG A 269 -17.35 -7.47 -22.39
C ARG A 269 -17.13 -6.00 -22.75
N ARG A 270 -17.93 -5.08 -22.21
CA ARG A 270 -17.79 -3.63 -22.43
C ARG A 270 -16.51 -3.06 -21.78
N LYS A 271 -16.12 -3.51 -20.58
CA LYS A 271 -14.85 -3.10 -19.93
C LYS A 271 -13.64 -3.67 -20.69
N LYS A 272 -13.67 -4.94 -21.11
CA LYS A 272 -12.60 -5.57 -21.90
C LYS A 272 -12.50 -4.98 -23.31
N ALA A 273 -13.62 -4.67 -23.98
CA ALA A 273 -13.60 -3.96 -25.25
C ALA A 273 -13.02 -2.54 -25.12
N ALA A 274 -13.25 -1.85 -24.00
CA ALA A 274 -12.61 -0.56 -23.70
C ALA A 274 -11.11 -0.70 -23.35
N LEU A 275 -10.68 -1.82 -22.74
CA LEU A 275 -9.27 -2.09 -22.44
C LEU A 275 -8.48 -2.56 -23.67
N ILE A 276 -9.03 -3.47 -24.49
CA ILE A 276 -8.42 -3.93 -25.74
C ILE A 276 -8.49 -2.86 -26.81
N GLY A 277 -9.62 -2.15 -26.95
CA GLY A 277 -9.73 -0.97 -27.79
C GLY A 277 -8.78 0.14 -27.34
N GLY A 278 -8.66 0.36 -26.03
CA GLY A 278 -7.69 1.29 -25.46
C GLY A 278 -6.24 0.89 -25.71
N ALA A 279 -5.89 -0.40 -25.62
CA ALA A 279 -4.56 -0.91 -25.93
C ALA A 279 -4.24 -0.81 -27.44
N GLY A 280 -5.23 -1.07 -28.30
CA GLY A 280 -5.14 -0.86 -29.75
C GLY A 280 -4.95 0.61 -30.13
N GLU A 281 -5.78 1.52 -29.58
CA GLU A 281 -5.64 2.96 -29.81
C GLU A 281 -4.34 3.53 -29.21
N LEU A 282 -3.87 3.03 -28.05
CA LEU A 282 -2.54 3.36 -27.53
C LEU A 282 -1.43 2.87 -28.45
N GLY A 283 -1.55 1.64 -28.98
CA GLY A 283 -0.63 1.09 -29.98
C GLY A 283 -0.56 1.94 -31.24
N GLU A 284 -1.67 2.12 -31.95
CA GLU A 284 -1.71 2.88 -33.20
C GLU A 284 -1.35 4.36 -33.00
N ALA A 285 -1.77 5.00 -31.91
CA ALA A 285 -1.42 6.40 -31.64
C ALA A 285 0.05 6.61 -31.25
N LEU A 286 0.71 5.61 -30.65
CA LEU A 286 2.16 5.61 -30.45
C LEU A 286 2.92 5.32 -31.75
N ILE A 287 2.38 4.46 -32.61
CA ILE A 287 2.99 4.09 -33.91
C ILE A 287 2.93 5.24 -34.93
N GLU A 288 1.84 6.02 -35.01
CA GLU A 288 1.72 7.12 -35.99
C GLU A 288 2.48 8.43 -35.61
N GLY A 289 3.03 8.54 -34.39
CA GLY A 289 3.84 9.70 -33.98
C GLY A 289 3.11 11.07 -33.94
N ARG A 290 1.77 11.08 -34.02
CA ARG A 290 0.96 12.31 -34.15
C ARG A 290 0.74 13.04 -32.81
N SER A 291 1.75 13.82 -32.40
CA SER A 291 1.66 14.72 -31.24
C SER A 291 0.51 15.74 -31.34
N ARG A 292 -0.56 15.54 -30.57
CA ARG A 292 -1.59 16.57 -30.25
C ARG A 292 -2.09 16.47 -28.80
N HIS A 293 -1.39 17.19 -27.91
CA HIS A 293 -1.81 17.67 -26.58
C HIS A 293 -2.84 16.89 -25.73
N LYS A 294 -2.33 16.40 -24.59
CA LYS A 294 -3.02 16.32 -23.27
C LYS A 294 -4.14 15.28 -23.05
N SER A 295 -3.75 14.01 -23.01
CA SER A 295 -3.99 13.15 -21.83
C SER A 295 -3.08 11.92 -21.89
N GLY A 296 -2.44 11.44 -20.82
CA GLY A 296 -2.55 11.86 -19.41
C GLY A 296 -3.01 10.76 -18.46
N ALA A 297 -2.84 9.49 -18.84
CA ALA A 297 -3.12 8.33 -17.98
C ALA A 297 -2.09 7.22 -18.25
N ARG A 298 -1.20 6.97 -17.28
CA ARG A 298 -0.57 5.66 -17.07
C ARG A 298 -0.82 5.28 -15.62
N VAL A 299 -1.07 4.00 -15.38
CA VAL A 299 -1.37 3.43 -14.06
C VAL A 299 -0.08 3.38 -13.22
N VAL A 300 -0.24 3.56 -11.91
CA VAL A 300 0.83 3.42 -10.91
C VAL A 300 1.27 1.97 -10.80
N SER A 301 2.57 1.69 -10.77
CA SER A 301 3.09 0.43 -10.23
C SER A 301 2.87 0.44 -8.72
N GLY A 302 1.76 -0.13 -8.24
CA GLY A 302 1.41 -0.11 -6.82
C GLY A 302 -0.02 -0.57 -6.56
N ALA A 303 -0.18 -1.64 -5.78
CA ALA A 303 -1.45 -2.33 -5.58
C ALA A 303 -2.57 -1.46 -4.97
N TYR A 304 -2.19 -0.45 -4.18
CA TYR A 304 -3.10 0.27 -3.29
C TYR A 304 -4.29 0.97 -3.98
N LEU A 305 -4.10 1.51 -5.19
CA LEU A 305 -5.16 2.25 -5.90
C LEU A 305 -6.28 1.36 -6.44
N GLU A 306 -6.06 0.05 -6.59
CA GLU A 306 -7.05 -0.90 -7.11
C GLU A 306 -7.54 -1.92 -6.07
N GLU A 307 -6.86 -2.04 -4.92
CA GLU A 307 -7.19 -2.97 -3.82
C GLU A 307 -8.45 -2.63 -3.00
N GLY A 308 -9.21 -1.59 -3.36
CA GLY A 308 -10.49 -1.27 -2.72
C GLY A 308 -10.40 -0.75 -1.27
N ARG A 309 -9.19 -0.55 -0.72
CA ARG A 309 -8.97 -0.05 0.66
C ARG A 309 -9.43 1.41 0.89
N SER A 310 -9.99 2.09 -0.12
CA SER A 310 -10.42 3.48 0.01
C SER A 310 -11.60 3.65 0.99
N ARG A 311 -11.41 4.45 2.04
CA ARG A 311 -12.49 4.90 2.93
C ARG A 311 -13.34 5.98 2.23
N GLU A 312 -14.28 5.54 1.40
CA GLU A 312 -15.27 6.36 0.67
C GLU A 312 -14.69 7.57 -0.10
N MET A 313 -13.75 7.34 -1.03
CA MET A 313 -13.39 8.39 -2.00
C MET A 313 -14.47 8.54 -3.09
N ASN A 314 -15.64 9.05 -2.68
CA ASN A 314 -16.70 9.49 -3.56
C ASN A 314 -16.16 10.59 -4.49
N MET A 315 -16.00 10.30 -5.79
CA MET A 315 -15.75 11.32 -6.83
C MET A 315 -16.98 12.22 -7.04
N ARG A 316 -17.25 13.09 -6.06
CA ARG A 316 -18.33 14.07 -6.12
C ARG A 316 -17.99 15.14 -7.15
N ARG A 317 -18.67 15.08 -8.31
CA ARG A 317 -18.86 16.24 -9.18
C ARG A 317 -19.36 17.42 -8.32
N ARG A 318 -18.69 18.56 -8.47
CA ARG A 318 -18.97 19.84 -7.79
C ARG A 318 -20.44 20.27 -7.97
N GLY A 319 -21.24 20.21 -6.91
CA GLY A 319 -22.67 20.60 -6.92
C GLY A 319 -23.24 20.72 -5.50
N GLY A 320 -23.51 21.95 -5.05
CA GLY A 320 -23.78 22.33 -3.65
C GLY A 320 -24.93 21.64 -2.91
N GLY A 321 -24.86 21.70 -1.57
CA GLY A 321 -26.00 21.48 -0.66
C GLY A 321 -25.78 20.45 0.45
N GLY A 322 -25.87 20.91 1.70
CA GLY A 322 -26.29 20.12 2.87
C GLY A 322 -27.37 20.92 3.63
N PRO A 323 -27.72 20.62 4.89
CA PRO A 323 -27.21 19.54 5.75
C PRO A 323 -28.31 18.73 6.49
N ALA A 324 -27.91 17.57 7.04
CA ALA A 324 -28.44 16.88 8.23
C ALA A 324 -27.46 15.70 8.47
N VAL A 325 -26.81 15.45 9.62
CA VAL A 325 -27.09 15.71 11.05
C VAL A 325 -28.30 14.94 11.56
N GLU A 326 -28.01 13.78 12.17
CA GLU A 326 -28.79 13.24 13.28
C GLU A 326 -27.84 12.55 14.26
N GLU A 327 -28.03 12.76 15.57
CA GLU A 327 -27.10 12.39 16.65
C GLU A 327 -27.88 11.75 17.81
N TRP A 328 -27.76 10.44 17.97
CA TRP A 328 -28.16 9.70 19.17
C TRP A 328 -27.14 8.56 19.37
N LYS A 329 -26.18 8.67 20.29
CA LYS A 329 -26.23 8.68 21.77
C LYS A 329 -26.23 7.28 22.40
N GLN A 330 -25.39 7.18 23.41
CA GLN A 330 -25.13 6.03 24.29
C GLN A 330 -26.00 6.15 25.56
N GLU A 331 -25.77 5.26 26.54
CA GLU A 331 -26.43 5.13 27.85
C GLU A 331 -27.79 4.38 27.84
N ASP A 332 -28.14 3.56 28.84
CA ASP A 332 -27.31 2.60 29.60
C ASP A 332 -28.19 1.63 30.42
N SER A 333 -27.57 0.59 31.00
CA SER A 333 -28.01 -0.13 32.22
C SER A 333 -29.41 -0.78 32.31
N TRP A 334 -29.43 -2.10 32.57
CA TRP A 334 -29.93 -2.58 33.87
C TRP A 334 -29.27 -3.88 34.32
N GLU A 335 -29.19 -4.09 35.64
CA GLU A 335 -28.45 -5.19 36.28
C GLU A 335 -29.26 -6.49 36.39
N GLY A 336 -28.55 -7.62 36.54
CA GLY A 336 -29.16 -8.95 36.63
C GLY A 336 -28.20 -10.03 37.13
N SER A 337 -27.85 -9.98 38.41
CA SER A 337 -27.01 -10.98 39.09
C SER A 337 -27.47 -12.43 38.89
N PHE A 338 -26.52 -13.36 38.73
CA PHE A 338 -26.63 -14.70 39.31
C PHE A 338 -25.27 -15.36 39.59
N GLU A 339 -25.18 -16.12 40.68
CA GLU A 339 -23.95 -16.73 41.20
C GLU A 339 -24.06 -18.27 41.24
N SER A 340 -22.96 -18.98 40.93
CA SER A 340 -22.75 -20.45 41.07
C SER A 340 -23.58 -21.40 40.17
N GLY A 341 -23.03 -22.59 39.80
CA GLY A 341 -23.77 -23.55 38.94
C GLY A 341 -23.07 -24.74 38.25
N GLU A 342 -21.97 -25.31 38.79
CA GLU A 342 -21.40 -26.63 38.41
C GLU A 342 -20.88 -26.90 36.96
N ARG A 343 -20.28 -28.10 36.75
CA ARG A 343 -19.60 -28.58 35.52
C ARG A 343 -19.94 -30.05 35.23
N ARG A 344 -20.15 -30.48 33.96
CA ARG A 344 -19.88 -31.84 33.37
C ARG A 344 -20.29 -31.93 31.87
N PRO A 345 -19.92 -32.97 31.06
CA PRO A 345 -18.80 -32.78 30.11
C PRO A 345 -19.00 -33.25 28.63
N PHE A 346 -17.94 -33.02 27.83
CA PHE A 346 -17.69 -33.18 26.38
C PHE A 346 -18.21 -34.42 25.59
N TRP A 347 -18.79 -35.46 26.19
CA TRP A 347 -18.91 -36.80 25.56
C TRP A 347 -20.19 -37.06 24.72
N LYS A 348 -20.42 -36.32 23.63
CA LYS A 348 -21.55 -36.58 22.69
C LYS A 348 -21.26 -36.49 21.17
N PHE A 349 -20.00 -36.58 20.72
CA PHE A 349 -19.67 -36.56 19.28
C PHE A 349 -19.79 -37.93 18.56
N TRP A 350 -19.91 -39.05 19.28
CA TRP A 350 -19.69 -40.41 18.74
C TRP A 350 -20.95 -41.29 18.62
N THR A 351 -21.88 -40.95 17.71
CA THR A 351 -23.12 -41.76 17.51
C THR A 351 -23.28 -42.38 16.11
N ASN A 352 -22.83 -41.74 15.02
CA ASN A 352 -23.28 -42.08 13.65
C ASN A 352 -22.32 -42.93 12.79
N TRP A 353 -21.60 -43.91 13.36
CA TRP A 353 -20.67 -44.77 12.60
C TRP A 353 -21.03 -46.26 12.65
N SER A 354 -21.21 -46.88 11.48
CA SER A 354 -21.75 -48.24 11.29
C SER A 354 -20.75 -49.36 11.60
N LYS A 355 -21.29 -50.54 12.00
CA LYS A 355 -20.51 -51.65 12.58
C LYS A 355 -19.37 -52.17 11.69
N LYS A 356 -19.53 -52.21 10.36
CA LYS A 356 -18.48 -52.73 9.44
C LYS A 356 -17.21 -51.86 9.44
N LYS A 357 -17.32 -50.53 9.51
CA LYS A 357 -16.14 -49.63 9.50
C LYS A 357 -15.30 -49.74 10.77
N ARG A 358 -15.91 -50.06 11.92
CA ARG A 358 -15.20 -50.20 13.21
C ARG A 358 -14.25 -51.41 13.24
N ILE A 359 -14.60 -52.51 12.57
CA ILE A 359 -13.79 -53.74 12.53
C ILE A 359 -12.50 -53.54 11.70
N VAL A 360 -12.60 -52.84 10.57
CA VAL A 360 -11.44 -52.53 9.70
C VAL A 360 -10.44 -51.63 10.42
N ILE A 361 -10.91 -50.61 11.14
CA ILE A 361 -10.03 -49.69 11.87
C ILE A 361 -9.37 -50.39 13.08
N GLY A 362 -10.09 -51.29 13.77
CA GLY A 362 -9.52 -52.09 14.85
C GLY A 362 -8.41 -53.05 14.39
N SER A 363 -8.54 -53.66 13.20
CA SER A 363 -7.51 -54.54 12.64
C SER A 363 -6.28 -53.77 12.13
N ILE A 364 -6.47 -52.60 11.52
CA ILE A 364 -5.35 -51.70 11.15
C ILE A 364 -4.58 -51.25 12.40
N ALA A 365 -5.28 -50.83 13.46
CA ALA A 365 -4.63 -50.43 14.72
C ALA A 365 -3.82 -51.56 15.36
N ALA A 366 -4.32 -52.80 15.34
CA ALA A 366 -3.60 -53.96 15.87
C ALA A 366 -2.27 -54.23 15.12
N VAL A 367 -2.26 -54.11 13.79
CA VAL A 367 -1.03 -54.28 12.98
C VAL A 367 0.00 -53.18 13.26
N LEU A 368 -0.44 -51.92 13.38
CA LEU A 368 0.45 -50.80 13.70
C LEU A 368 1.09 -50.92 15.08
N ILE A 369 0.34 -51.40 16.09
CA ILE A 369 0.88 -51.68 17.43
C ILE A 369 1.91 -52.83 17.39
N LEU A 370 1.67 -53.87 16.58
CA LEU A 370 2.60 -54.99 16.41
C LEU A 370 3.94 -54.52 15.79
N LEU A 371 3.89 -53.67 14.76
CA LEU A 371 5.07 -53.05 14.15
C LEU A 371 5.83 -52.15 15.15
N ALA A 372 5.11 -51.36 15.95
CA ALA A 372 5.69 -50.49 16.97
C ALA A 372 6.42 -51.25 18.10
N ILE A 373 6.12 -52.53 18.31
CA ILE A 373 6.79 -53.40 19.30
C ILE A 373 8.01 -54.10 18.70
N ILE A 374 7.99 -54.45 17.40
CA ILE A 374 9.09 -55.17 16.74
C ILE A 374 10.29 -54.25 16.47
N ILE A 375 10.06 -53.01 16.01
CA ILE A 375 11.13 -52.10 15.57
C ILE A 375 12.13 -51.73 16.69
N PRO A 376 11.70 -51.42 17.94
CA PRO A 376 12.64 -51.11 19.03
C PRO A 376 13.61 -52.24 19.40
N VAL A 377 13.23 -53.50 19.21
CA VAL A 377 14.06 -54.66 19.57
C VAL A 377 15.25 -54.83 18.60
N ALA A 378 15.08 -54.45 17.33
CA ALA A 378 16.13 -54.60 16.32
C ALA A 378 17.28 -53.58 16.47
N ILE A 379 16.99 -52.37 16.97
CA ILE A 379 17.93 -51.23 16.94
C ILE A 379 18.88 -51.22 18.16
N ILE A 380 18.53 -51.91 19.24
CA ILE A 380 19.36 -51.98 20.47
C ILE A 380 20.48 -53.03 20.36
N ALA A 381 20.44 -53.91 19.36
CA ALA A 381 21.48 -54.93 19.07
C ALA A 381 22.71 -54.35 18.35
N GLY A 382 23.41 -53.41 18.97
CA GLY A 382 24.48 -52.63 18.34
C GLY A 382 25.91 -53.19 18.41
N LYS A 383 26.75 -52.63 17.51
CA LYS A 383 28.23 -52.56 17.52
C LYS A 383 29.05 -53.82 17.12
N GLY A 384 29.80 -53.65 16.03
CA GLY A 384 31.07 -54.33 15.72
C GLY A 384 32.05 -53.34 15.10
N LYS A 385 33.36 -53.50 15.31
CA LYS A 385 34.43 -52.63 14.76
C LYS A 385 35.13 -53.31 13.57
N SER A 386 35.61 -52.55 12.59
CA SER A 386 37.04 -52.50 12.16
C SER A 386 37.24 -51.78 10.80
N SER A 387 38.50 -51.60 10.41
CA SER A 387 39.01 -50.75 9.34
C SER A 387 39.15 -51.43 7.97
N GLY A 388 39.01 -50.67 6.88
CA GLY A 388 39.42 -51.06 5.52
C GLY A 388 39.43 -49.85 4.57
N SER A 389 40.39 -49.80 3.64
CA SER A 389 40.60 -48.66 2.72
C SER A 389 40.03 -48.92 1.32
N GLY A 390 39.44 -47.89 0.69
CA GLY A 390 39.07 -47.90 -0.74
C GLY A 390 38.63 -46.52 -1.22
N SER A 391 39.05 -46.11 -2.41
CA SER A 391 38.86 -44.75 -2.94
C SER A 391 37.90 -44.68 -4.12
N SER A 392 36.94 -43.75 -4.08
CA SER A 392 36.38 -43.11 -5.27
C SER A 392 35.75 -41.77 -4.91
N SER A 393 36.17 -40.70 -5.58
CA SER A 393 35.69 -39.33 -5.31
C SER A 393 34.45 -39.00 -6.13
N SER A 394 33.30 -38.87 -5.46
CA SER A 394 32.10 -38.22 -5.99
C SER A 394 31.64 -37.15 -5.01
N SER A 395 31.96 -35.88 -5.28
CA SER A 395 31.62 -34.75 -4.42
C SER A 395 30.15 -34.34 -4.57
N SER A 396 29.24 -35.20 -4.12
CA SER A 396 27.87 -34.80 -3.82
C SER A 396 27.90 -33.89 -2.59
N SER A 397 27.66 -32.59 -2.78
CA SER A 397 27.48 -31.63 -1.69
C SER A 397 26.20 -31.94 -0.93
N SER A 398 26.29 -32.78 0.11
CA SER A 398 25.22 -33.01 1.06
C SER A 398 25.07 -31.77 1.94
N ASP A 399 23.90 -31.12 1.90
CA ASP A 399 23.57 -30.02 2.81
C ASP A 399 23.61 -30.51 4.27
N SER A 400 24.74 -30.25 4.95
CA SER A 400 24.89 -30.54 6.37
C SER A 400 24.12 -29.49 7.16
N SER A 401 22.83 -29.76 7.43
CA SER A 401 21.93 -28.90 8.21
C SER A 401 22.26 -28.89 9.72
N SER A 402 23.55 -28.89 10.06
CA SER A 402 24.12 -28.85 11.41
C SER A 402 25.05 -27.64 11.49
N PRO A 403 24.99 -26.84 12.57
CA PRO A 403 25.78 -25.61 12.65
C PRO A 403 27.29 -25.86 12.77
N SER A 404 28.09 -24.93 12.26
CA SER A 404 29.53 -25.08 12.13
C SER A 404 30.27 -24.27 13.19
N ASN A 405 30.28 -24.80 14.42
CA ASN A 405 30.76 -24.09 15.61
C ASN A 405 32.22 -24.40 16.02
N SER A 406 33.01 -24.96 15.09
CA SER A 406 34.40 -25.41 15.34
C SER A 406 35.40 -24.28 15.63
N ASN A 407 35.10 -23.03 15.29
CA ASN A 407 35.93 -21.88 15.67
C ASN A 407 35.81 -21.51 17.17
N LEU A 408 34.87 -22.11 17.92
CA LEU A 408 34.86 -22.06 19.38
C LEU A 408 35.81 -23.09 20.03
N ASP A 409 36.35 -24.05 19.29
CA ASP A 409 37.20 -25.12 19.85
C ASP A 409 38.48 -24.53 20.50
N GLY A 410 38.58 -24.69 21.82
CA GLY A 410 39.68 -24.16 22.63
C GLY A 410 39.44 -22.76 23.22
N ILE A 411 38.32 -22.10 22.89
CA ILE A 411 37.87 -20.88 23.59
C ILE A 411 37.13 -21.30 24.87
N SER A 412 37.49 -20.72 26.01
CA SER A 412 36.75 -20.91 27.26
C SER A 412 35.51 -20.01 27.29
N GLU A 413 34.36 -20.56 27.67
CA GLU A 413 33.14 -19.79 27.93
C GLU A 413 33.38 -18.71 29.01
N ASP A 414 34.30 -18.93 29.95
CA ASP A 414 34.66 -17.94 30.99
C ASP A 414 35.52 -16.77 30.47
N SER A 415 35.85 -16.75 29.17
CA SER A 415 36.32 -15.52 28.50
C SER A 415 35.19 -14.52 28.22
N ILE A 416 33.93 -14.96 28.24
CA ILE A 416 32.76 -14.11 28.04
C ILE A 416 32.37 -13.46 29.39
N PRO A 417 32.32 -12.11 29.48
CA PRO A 417 31.94 -11.44 30.71
C PRO A 417 30.52 -11.79 31.17
N SER A 418 30.28 -11.79 32.49
CA SER A 418 29.00 -12.19 33.09
C SER A 418 27.79 -11.35 32.70
N TYR A 419 27.98 -10.14 32.18
CA TYR A 419 26.91 -9.30 31.62
C TYR A 419 26.59 -9.61 30.15
N ALA A 420 27.49 -10.32 29.45
CA ALA A 420 27.37 -10.69 28.06
C ALA A 420 26.92 -12.15 27.89
N LYS A 421 27.29 -13.06 28.81
CA LYS A 421 26.85 -14.47 28.81
C LYS A 421 25.32 -14.57 28.67
N GLY A 422 24.84 -15.44 27.80
CA GLY A 422 23.41 -15.61 27.54
C GLY A 422 22.75 -14.51 26.67
N THR A 423 23.52 -13.57 26.12
CA THR A 423 22.99 -12.46 25.28
C THR A 423 23.41 -12.60 23.81
N TYR A 424 22.90 -11.74 22.94
CA TYR A 424 23.30 -11.67 21.52
C TYR A 424 24.81 -11.43 21.29
N LEU A 425 25.58 -11.04 22.32
CA LEU A 425 27.04 -10.89 22.29
C LEU A 425 27.82 -12.19 22.62
N ASP A 426 27.15 -13.21 23.16
CA ASP A 426 27.78 -14.47 23.59
C ASP A 426 27.78 -15.49 22.44
N PRO A 427 28.94 -15.81 21.84
CA PRO A 427 29.02 -16.67 20.66
C PRO A 427 28.71 -18.14 20.98
N PHE A 428 28.74 -18.56 22.25
CA PHE A 428 28.31 -19.89 22.68
C PHE A 428 26.78 -20.05 22.65
N THR A 429 26.03 -18.96 22.46
CA THR A 429 24.56 -18.97 22.29
C THR A 429 24.11 -18.88 20.84
N TRP A 430 25.00 -18.56 19.90
CA TRP A 430 24.63 -18.37 18.50
C TRP A 430 24.33 -19.73 17.86
N TYR A 431 23.38 -19.75 16.93
CA TYR A 431 23.03 -20.97 16.22
C TYR A 431 24.23 -21.52 15.47
N ASP A 432 24.92 -20.64 14.73
CA ASP A 432 26.04 -20.94 13.85
C ASP A 432 27.11 -19.83 13.98
N THR A 433 28.38 -20.22 14.10
CA THR A 433 29.53 -19.31 14.26
C THR A 433 30.47 -19.28 13.04
N GLU A 434 30.13 -19.95 11.93
CA GLU A 434 30.91 -19.88 10.69
C GLU A 434 31.01 -18.45 10.12
N GLY A 435 32.20 -18.11 9.60
CA GLY A 435 32.50 -16.79 9.06
C GLY A 435 32.69 -15.68 10.10
N PHE A 436 32.45 -15.95 11.39
CA PHE A 436 32.54 -14.96 12.46
C PHE A 436 33.86 -15.01 13.25
N ASN A 437 34.29 -13.83 13.72
CA ASN A 437 35.28 -13.70 14.79
C ASN A 437 34.59 -13.85 16.15
N VAL A 438 34.78 -15.00 16.79
CA VAL A 438 34.20 -15.36 18.10
C VAL A 438 35.01 -14.85 19.30
N THR A 439 36.10 -14.09 19.08
CA THR A 439 36.83 -13.41 20.16
C THR A 439 35.95 -12.30 20.75
N PHE A 440 35.68 -12.35 22.06
CA PHE A 440 34.81 -11.36 22.69
C PHE A 440 35.34 -9.92 22.56
N THR A 441 34.46 -9.02 22.12
CA THR A 441 34.62 -7.57 22.28
C THR A 441 33.29 -6.92 22.66
N ASN A 442 33.38 -5.84 23.44
CA ASN A 442 32.28 -4.93 23.77
C ASN A 442 32.37 -3.60 23.00
N ASP A 443 33.26 -3.51 22.02
CA ASP A 443 33.46 -2.31 21.21
C ASP A 443 32.24 -2.04 20.32
N THR A 444 31.90 -0.76 20.18
CA THR A 444 30.77 -0.31 19.36
C THR A 444 31.15 0.91 18.52
N VAL A 445 30.50 1.05 17.37
CA VAL A 445 30.51 2.30 16.58
C VAL A 445 29.06 2.71 16.36
N GLY A 446 28.72 3.96 16.67
CA GLY A 446 27.32 4.41 16.70
C GLY A 446 26.43 3.60 17.64
N GLY A 447 26.98 2.99 18.70
CA GLY A 447 26.23 2.09 19.60
C GLY A 447 25.91 0.69 19.04
N LEU A 448 26.36 0.39 17.83
CA LEU A 448 26.23 -0.93 17.18
C LEU A 448 27.49 -1.76 17.41
N SER A 449 27.29 -3.03 17.78
CA SER A 449 28.38 -3.93 18.19
C SER A 449 29.28 -4.37 17.04
N LEU A 450 30.57 -4.49 17.31
CA LEU A 450 31.58 -5.10 16.46
C LEU A 450 31.76 -6.61 16.72
N MET A 451 31.02 -7.20 17.67
CA MET A 451 31.12 -8.63 18.00
C MET A 451 30.77 -9.51 16.78
N GLY A 452 31.58 -10.54 16.52
CA GLY A 452 31.50 -11.37 15.31
C GLY A 452 32.33 -10.85 14.13
N LEU A 453 32.79 -9.59 14.14
CA LEU A 453 33.46 -8.98 12.99
C LEU A 453 34.99 -9.19 13.01
N ASN A 454 35.57 -9.49 11.84
CA ASN A 454 37.03 -9.48 11.68
C ASN A 454 37.55 -8.03 11.54
N SER A 455 38.61 -7.69 12.28
CA SER A 455 39.26 -6.38 12.25
C SER A 455 40.05 -6.12 10.97
N THR A 456 40.43 -7.17 10.24
CA THR A 456 41.14 -7.10 8.95
C THR A 456 40.22 -7.38 7.77
N TRP A 457 40.48 -6.75 6.62
CA TRP A 457 39.72 -6.94 5.38
C TRP A 457 40.60 -6.70 4.15
N SER A 458 40.13 -7.09 2.95
CA SER A 458 40.80 -6.80 1.67
C SER A 458 39.78 -6.56 0.57
N ASP A 459 39.84 -5.40 -0.07
CA ASP A 459 38.93 -4.99 -1.14
C ASP A 459 39.50 -5.31 -2.55
N THR A 460 40.43 -6.26 -2.66
CA THR A 460 41.11 -6.61 -3.92
C THR A 460 40.31 -7.54 -4.85
N ALA A 461 39.19 -8.10 -4.37
CA ALA A 461 38.34 -9.00 -5.14
C ALA A 461 37.54 -8.24 -6.21
N ARG A 462 37.32 -8.88 -7.37
CA ARG A 462 36.41 -8.46 -8.44
C ARG A 462 35.36 -9.55 -8.72
N PRO A 463 34.12 -9.18 -9.08
CA PRO A 463 33.08 -10.19 -9.29
C PRO A 463 33.29 -10.90 -10.63
N ASN A 464 33.52 -10.15 -11.71
CA ASN A 464 33.80 -10.66 -13.04
C ASN A 464 34.75 -9.72 -13.81
N ASP A 465 35.25 -10.15 -14.97
CA ASP A 465 36.27 -9.39 -15.73
C ASP A 465 35.78 -8.08 -16.35
N ASN A 466 34.47 -7.90 -16.49
CA ASN A 466 33.89 -6.64 -16.98
C ASN A 466 33.78 -5.57 -15.89
N VAL A 467 34.06 -5.89 -14.63
CA VAL A 467 33.78 -5.05 -13.46
C VAL A 467 35.04 -4.83 -12.63
N PRO A 468 35.36 -3.57 -12.23
CA PRO A 468 36.54 -3.29 -11.43
C PRO A 468 36.47 -3.93 -10.02
N PRO A 469 37.61 -4.31 -9.43
CA PRO A 469 37.70 -4.80 -8.05
C PRO A 469 37.19 -3.74 -7.06
N LEU A 470 36.85 -4.14 -5.83
CA LEU A 470 36.19 -3.25 -4.85
C LEU A 470 37.02 -2.00 -4.52
N ASN A 471 38.35 -2.12 -4.46
CA ASN A 471 39.29 -1.01 -4.26
C ASN A 471 39.40 -0.03 -5.45
N GLU A 472 38.72 -0.29 -6.56
CA GLU A 472 38.57 0.61 -7.70
C GLU A 472 37.11 1.13 -7.79
N LYS A 473 36.92 2.35 -8.31
CA LYS A 473 35.58 2.95 -8.41
C LYS A 473 34.74 2.27 -9.51
N PHE A 474 33.52 1.86 -9.18
CA PHE A 474 32.56 1.41 -10.18
C PHE A 474 32.06 2.61 -11.02
N PRO A 475 32.04 2.53 -12.36
CA PRO A 475 31.74 3.68 -13.21
C PRO A 475 30.22 3.79 -13.47
N TYR A 476 29.46 4.10 -12.41
CA TYR A 476 28.01 4.29 -12.46
C TYR A 476 27.57 5.26 -13.58
N GLY A 477 26.37 5.06 -14.11
CA GLY A 477 25.83 5.79 -15.26
C GLY A 477 26.45 5.45 -16.61
N SER A 478 27.66 4.87 -16.66
CA SER A 478 28.29 4.34 -17.89
C SER A 478 28.30 2.81 -17.96
N ARG A 479 28.27 2.15 -16.79
CA ARG A 479 27.98 0.72 -16.64
C ARG A 479 26.73 0.58 -15.75
N PRO A 480 25.71 -0.18 -16.17
CA PRO A 480 24.57 -0.44 -15.31
C PRO A 480 24.93 -1.39 -14.17
N ILE A 481 24.30 -1.18 -13.03
CA ILE A 481 24.23 -2.14 -11.92
C ILE A 481 23.49 -3.40 -12.39
N ARG A 482 24.01 -4.59 -12.07
CA ARG A 482 23.33 -5.87 -12.27
C ARG A 482 23.37 -6.67 -10.98
N GLY A 483 22.32 -6.52 -10.17
CA GLY A 483 22.28 -7.09 -8.83
C GLY A 483 21.05 -7.95 -8.54
N VAL A 484 21.04 -8.52 -7.34
CA VAL A 484 19.92 -9.28 -6.76
C VAL A 484 19.61 -8.78 -5.36
N ASN A 485 18.36 -9.00 -4.95
CA ASN A 485 17.90 -8.82 -3.58
C ASN A 485 18.15 -10.09 -2.74
N LEU A 486 18.25 -9.92 -1.42
CA LEU A 486 18.23 -11.01 -0.43
C LEU A 486 16.92 -10.97 0.39
N GLY A 487 15.80 -10.74 -0.31
CA GLY A 487 14.45 -10.69 0.28
C GLY A 487 14.08 -11.97 1.02
N GLY A 488 13.22 -11.87 2.03
CA GLY A 488 12.84 -12.98 2.91
C GLY A 488 13.94 -13.44 3.89
N TRP A 489 15.15 -12.86 3.87
CA TRP A 489 16.25 -13.29 4.73
C TRP A 489 16.28 -12.56 6.09
N LEU A 490 16.77 -11.31 6.16
CA LEU A 490 16.85 -10.52 7.41
C LEU A 490 15.66 -9.57 7.62
N SER A 491 14.68 -9.65 6.73
CA SER A 491 13.29 -9.25 6.92
C SER A 491 12.47 -10.42 6.35
N ILE A 492 11.64 -11.06 7.17
CA ILE A 492 10.98 -12.34 6.81
C ILE A 492 9.66 -12.08 6.09
N GLU A 493 9.42 -12.84 5.02
CA GLU A 493 8.29 -12.64 4.11
C GLU A 493 7.58 -13.95 3.79
N PRO A 494 6.26 -14.07 4.08
CA PRO A 494 5.54 -15.34 3.95
C PRO A 494 5.59 -16.01 2.57
N PHE A 495 5.71 -15.24 1.48
CA PHE A 495 5.70 -15.80 0.12
C PHE A 495 7.08 -16.28 -0.36
N LEU A 496 8.14 -15.78 0.26
CA LEU A 496 9.52 -16.18 -0.02
C LEU A 496 9.95 -17.38 0.84
N THR A 497 9.42 -17.42 2.08
CA THR A 497 9.72 -18.44 3.10
C THR A 497 8.43 -19.02 3.73
N PRO A 498 7.51 -19.61 2.94
CA PRO A 498 6.24 -20.14 3.45
C PRO A 498 6.38 -21.22 4.52
N SER A 499 7.51 -21.94 4.61
CA SER A 499 7.72 -22.97 5.64
C SER A 499 7.65 -22.44 7.08
N LEU A 500 7.93 -21.15 7.28
CA LEU A 500 7.81 -20.46 8.56
C LEU A 500 6.34 -20.14 8.94
N PHE A 501 5.41 -20.24 7.98
CA PHE A 501 4.01 -19.82 8.12
C PHE A 501 3.01 -20.99 7.94
N ASP A 502 3.32 -21.97 7.08
CA ASP A 502 2.46 -23.13 6.75
C ASP A 502 2.09 -24.01 7.94
N GLY A 503 2.89 -23.99 9.02
CA GLY A 503 2.59 -24.69 10.26
C GLY A 503 1.41 -24.11 11.05
N TYR A 504 0.89 -22.94 10.66
CA TYR A 504 -0.19 -22.24 11.36
C TYR A 504 -1.50 -22.26 10.57
N SER A 505 -2.62 -22.47 11.28
CA SER A 505 -3.95 -22.36 10.67
C SER A 505 -4.32 -20.89 10.43
N SER A 506 -5.21 -20.63 9.47
CA SER A 506 -5.67 -19.25 9.15
C SER A 506 -6.34 -18.52 10.33
N GLY A 507 -6.83 -19.24 11.34
CA GLY A 507 -7.34 -18.67 12.60
C GLY A 507 -6.26 -18.40 13.66
N ALA A 508 -4.98 -18.58 13.34
CA ALA A 508 -3.85 -18.35 14.25
C ALA A 508 -3.27 -16.92 14.16
N ASP A 509 -3.67 -16.16 13.13
CA ASP A 509 -3.29 -14.77 12.81
C ASP A 509 -1.77 -14.54 12.74
N VAL A 510 -1.07 -15.42 12.02
CA VAL A 510 0.37 -15.33 11.75
C VAL A 510 0.55 -14.95 10.28
N VAL A 511 0.88 -13.67 10.04
CA VAL A 511 0.83 -13.03 8.72
C VAL A 511 2.11 -12.28 8.32
N ASP A 512 3.02 -12.07 9.27
CA ASP A 512 4.24 -11.25 9.16
C ASP A 512 5.28 -11.65 10.24
N GLU A 513 6.46 -11.03 10.25
CA GLU A 513 7.51 -11.33 11.24
C GLU A 513 7.11 -10.93 12.67
N TRP A 514 6.28 -9.89 12.86
CA TRP A 514 5.75 -9.47 14.16
C TRP A 514 4.92 -10.59 14.80
N THR A 515 3.90 -11.05 14.09
CA THR A 515 2.97 -12.10 14.55
C THR A 515 3.66 -13.46 14.65
N LEU A 516 4.58 -13.78 13.73
CA LEU A 516 5.43 -14.97 13.81
C LEU A 516 6.29 -14.98 15.07
N THR A 517 7.01 -13.89 15.35
CA THR A 517 7.88 -13.81 16.53
C THR A 517 7.07 -13.87 17.82
N ALA A 518 5.92 -13.18 17.87
CA ALA A 518 4.98 -13.25 18.99
C ALA A 518 4.42 -14.66 19.21
N LYS A 519 4.19 -15.42 18.13
CA LYS A 519 3.69 -16.80 18.16
C LYS A 519 4.74 -17.80 18.65
N LEU A 520 6.00 -17.62 18.22
CA LEU A 520 7.13 -18.45 18.59
C LEU A 520 7.58 -18.22 20.04
N GLY A 521 7.47 -16.99 20.54
CA GLY A 521 7.82 -16.63 21.91
C GLY A 521 9.25 -17.07 22.28
N PRO A 522 9.46 -17.86 23.36
CA PRO A 522 10.79 -18.36 23.72
C PRO A 522 11.51 -19.18 22.62
N SER A 523 10.77 -19.77 21.67
CA SER A 523 11.37 -20.52 20.55
C SER A 523 11.81 -19.64 19.38
N ALA A 524 11.51 -18.33 19.40
CA ALA A 524 11.80 -17.40 18.32
C ALA A 524 13.29 -17.36 17.98
N ALA A 525 14.16 -17.20 18.99
CA ALA A 525 15.61 -17.07 18.81
C ALA A 525 16.17 -18.24 17.99
N ASN A 526 15.98 -19.48 18.45
CA ASN A 526 16.45 -20.67 17.73
C ASN A 526 15.85 -20.83 16.33
N THR A 527 14.57 -20.45 16.13
CA THR A 527 13.86 -20.66 14.87
C THR A 527 14.29 -19.64 13.79
N ILE A 528 14.26 -18.36 14.14
CA ILE A 528 14.58 -17.25 13.24
C ILE A 528 16.10 -17.13 13.05
N GLU A 529 16.92 -17.42 14.07
CA GLU A 529 18.38 -17.42 13.88
C GLU A 529 18.84 -18.58 12.99
N LYS A 530 18.22 -19.77 13.11
CA LYS A 530 18.47 -20.86 12.15
C LYS A 530 18.14 -20.45 10.72
N HIS A 531 17.03 -19.72 10.52
CA HIS A 531 16.68 -19.14 9.22
C HIS A 531 17.77 -18.19 8.71
N TYR A 532 18.18 -17.21 9.52
CA TYR A 532 19.27 -16.28 9.18
C TYR A 532 20.60 -17.00 8.89
N ALA A 533 20.90 -18.10 9.59
CA ALA A 533 22.12 -18.87 9.38
C ALA A 533 22.13 -19.72 8.10
N THR A 534 20.97 -20.24 7.66
CA THR A 534 20.89 -21.31 6.64
C THR A 534 20.16 -20.94 5.33
N PHE A 535 19.35 -19.87 5.31
CA PHE A 535 18.60 -19.50 4.10
C PHE A 535 19.47 -18.80 3.04
N ILE A 536 20.38 -17.91 3.46
CA ILE A 536 21.46 -17.36 2.63
C ILE A 536 22.79 -17.75 3.27
N THR A 537 23.65 -18.41 2.48
CA THR A 537 24.93 -18.98 2.90
C THR A 537 26.09 -18.33 2.13
N GLU A 538 27.34 -18.69 2.43
CA GLU A 538 28.46 -18.23 1.59
C GLU A 538 28.33 -18.72 0.14
N SER A 539 27.80 -19.93 -0.06
CA SER A 539 27.61 -20.52 -1.40
C SER A 539 26.70 -19.70 -2.30
N ASP A 540 25.70 -19.01 -1.73
CA ASP A 540 24.82 -18.11 -2.46
C ASP A 540 25.59 -16.92 -3.05
N PHE A 541 26.56 -16.32 -2.33
CA PHE A 541 27.40 -15.24 -2.87
C PHE A 541 28.40 -15.72 -3.94
N ALA A 542 28.90 -16.95 -3.81
CA ALA A 542 29.71 -17.58 -4.85
C ALA A 542 28.90 -17.81 -6.15
N GLU A 543 27.65 -18.26 -6.03
CA GLU A 543 26.74 -18.44 -7.16
C GLU A 543 26.26 -17.10 -7.77
N ILE A 544 25.98 -16.08 -6.96
CA ILE A 544 25.66 -14.70 -7.43
C ILE A 544 26.80 -14.17 -8.32
N ARG A 545 28.05 -14.34 -7.88
CA ARG A 545 29.24 -13.99 -8.66
C ARG A 545 29.34 -14.80 -9.95
N GLU A 546 29.11 -16.10 -9.88
CA GLU A 546 29.20 -16.99 -11.05
C GLU A 546 28.06 -16.73 -12.06
N ALA A 547 26.90 -16.26 -11.63
CA ALA A 547 25.86 -15.72 -12.51
C ALA A 547 26.24 -14.39 -13.19
N GLY A 548 27.42 -13.82 -12.89
CA GLY A 548 27.93 -12.60 -13.53
C GLY A 548 27.32 -11.30 -12.98
N LEU A 549 26.65 -11.36 -11.84
CA LEU A 549 26.13 -10.19 -11.12
C LEU A 549 27.30 -9.41 -10.47
N ASP A 550 27.06 -8.14 -10.13
CA ASP A 550 28.08 -7.25 -9.54
C ASP A 550 27.64 -6.49 -8.27
N HIS A 551 26.34 -6.48 -7.96
CA HIS A 551 25.80 -5.88 -6.74
C HIS A 551 24.82 -6.80 -6.00
N VAL A 552 24.63 -6.55 -4.71
CA VAL A 552 23.62 -7.19 -3.86
C VAL A 552 22.89 -6.10 -3.06
N ARG A 553 21.55 -6.13 -3.05
CA ARG A 553 20.72 -5.34 -2.13
C ARG A 553 20.36 -6.22 -0.94
N ILE A 554 20.69 -5.75 0.27
CA ILE A 554 20.47 -6.51 1.51
C ILE A 554 19.36 -5.83 2.32
N GLN A 555 18.19 -6.46 2.32
CA GLN A 555 17.06 -6.12 3.15
C GLN A 555 17.37 -6.42 4.62
N TYR A 556 17.19 -5.44 5.49
CA TYR A 556 17.15 -5.65 6.94
C TYR A 556 16.24 -4.59 7.57
N SER A 557 15.66 -4.91 8.72
CA SER A 557 14.68 -4.05 9.37
C SER A 557 15.15 -3.55 10.74
N TYR A 558 14.47 -2.54 11.29
CA TYR A 558 14.98 -1.75 12.41
C TYR A 558 15.32 -2.56 13.68
N TRP A 559 14.76 -3.76 13.88
CA TRP A 559 15.09 -4.65 14.99
C TRP A 559 16.52 -5.23 14.95
N ALA A 560 17.21 -5.14 13.81
CA ALA A 560 18.66 -5.33 13.74
C ALA A 560 19.42 -4.28 14.60
N VAL A 561 18.86 -3.07 14.75
CA VAL A 561 19.45 -1.96 15.52
C VAL A 561 18.84 -1.84 16.92
N THR A 562 17.51 -1.84 17.03
CA THR A 562 16.83 -1.69 18.33
C THR A 562 15.37 -2.17 18.27
N THR A 563 14.82 -2.58 19.40
CA THR A 563 13.37 -2.82 19.56
C THR A 563 12.79 -1.84 20.57
N TYR A 564 11.47 -1.66 20.55
CA TYR A 564 10.73 -0.79 21.46
C TYR A 564 9.74 -1.58 22.33
N PRO A 565 9.29 -1.04 23.48
CA PRO A 565 8.33 -1.74 24.35
C PRO A 565 7.09 -2.20 23.60
N GLY A 566 6.73 -3.47 23.76
CA GLY A 566 5.61 -4.11 23.05
C GLY A 566 5.94 -4.67 21.65
N ASN A 567 7.15 -4.47 21.12
CA ASN A 567 7.60 -5.18 19.93
C ASN A 567 7.98 -6.63 20.29
N PRO A 568 7.56 -7.64 19.51
CA PRO A 568 7.92 -9.03 19.74
C PRO A 568 9.27 -9.44 19.10
N TYR A 569 9.77 -8.66 18.14
CA TYR A 569 10.96 -8.97 17.33
C TYR A 569 12.20 -9.34 18.14
N LEU A 570 13.05 -10.19 17.56
CA LEU A 570 14.37 -10.51 18.11
C LEU A 570 15.31 -9.30 18.00
N PRO A 571 15.81 -8.73 19.11
CA PRO A 571 16.71 -7.59 19.06
C PRO A 571 18.12 -8.02 18.62
N LYS A 572 18.68 -7.30 17.64
CA LYS A 572 20.10 -7.31 17.26
C LYS A 572 20.69 -8.64 16.75
N ILE A 573 19.91 -9.71 16.59
CA ILE A 573 20.40 -10.99 16.05
C ILE A 573 20.71 -10.88 14.55
N SER A 574 19.82 -10.28 13.76
CA SER A 574 20.03 -10.06 12.31
C SER A 574 21.23 -9.16 11.99
N TRP A 575 21.68 -8.33 12.95
CA TRP A 575 22.85 -7.45 12.78
C TRP A 575 24.13 -8.21 12.41
N ARG A 576 24.46 -9.29 13.13
CA ARG A 576 25.68 -10.07 12.82
C ARG A 576 25.60 -10.71 11.44
N TYR A 577 24.42 -11.20 11.03
CA TYR A 577 24.22 -11.80 9.71
C TYR A 577 24.32 -10.76 8.57
N LEU A 578 23.82 -9.53 8.76
CA LEU A 578 24.05 -8.42 7.84
C LEU A 578 25.56 -8.16 7.64
N LEU A 579 26.32 -8.09 8.73
CA LEU A 579 27.77 -7.92 8.64
C LEU A 579 28.46 -9.10 7.94
N ARG A 580 28.05 -10.34 8.23
CA ARG A 580 28.57 -11.56 7.57
C ARG A 580 28.33 -11.53 6.06
N ALA A 581 27.16 -11.11 5.60
CA ALA A 581 26.88 -10.93 4.18
C ALA A 581 27.75 -9.85 3.52
N ILE A 582 28.08 -8.77 4.23
CA ILE A 582 29.01 -7.75 3.69
C ILE A 582 30.43 -8.33 3.54
N GLU A 583 30.89 -9.16 4.49
CA GLU A 583 32.17 -9.87 4.36
C GLU A 583 32.17 -10.92 3.24
N TYR A 584 31.05 -11.63 3.02
CA TYR A 584 30.89 -12.53 1.87
C TYR A 584 30.86 -11.75 0.53
N CYS A 585 30.11 -10.65 0.45
CA CYS A 585 30.19 -9.73 -0.70
C CYS A 585 31.64 -9.28 -0.96
N ARG A 586 32.41 -8.94 0.08
CA ARG A 586 33.83 -8.59 -0.06
C ARG A 586 34.66 -9.73 -0.64
N LYS A 587 34.50 -10.95 -0.12
CA LYS A 587 35.20 -12.16 -0.60
C LYS A 587 34.96 -12.41 -2.10
N TYR A 588 33.76 -12.12 -2.59
CA TYR A 588 33.36 -12.33 -3.99
C TYR A 588 33.40 -11.07 -4.88
N GLY A 589 33.84 -9.92 -4.36
CA GLY A 589 33.96 -8.67 -5.12
C GLY A 589 32.64 -7.95 -5.42
N LEU A 590 31.55 -8.34 -4.75
CA LEU A 590 30.20 -7.81 -4.93
C LEU A 590 30.02 -6.52 -4.12
N ARG A 591 29.34 -5.53 -4.71
CA ARG A 591 29.04 -4.23 -4.07
C ARG A 591 27.67 -4.23 -3.40
N VAL A 592 27.51 -3.50 -2.31
CA VAL A 592 26.34 -3.57 -1.42
C VAL A 592 25.48 -2.30 -1.54
N LYS A 593 24.17 -2.51 -1.77
CA LYS A 593 23.09 -1.59 -1.40
C LYS A 593 22.51 -2.04 -0.07
N LEU A 594 22.68 -1.24 0.98
CA LEU A 594 21.94 -1.42 2.23
C LEU A 594 20.48 -0.99 2.01
N ASP A 595 19.54 -1.70 2.62
CA ASP A 595 18.11 -1.42 2.49
C ASP A 595 17.40 -1.56 3.83
N LEU A 596 17.03 -0.43 4.45
CA LEU A 596 16.24 -0.42 5.67
C LEU A 596 14.76 -0.69 5.33
N HIS A 597 14.42 -1.98 5.35
CA HIS A 597 13.23 -2.51 4.69
C HIS A 597 11.95 -2.33 5.52
N GLY A 598 12.06 -2.42 6.85
CA GLY A 598 11.00 -2.11 7.81
C GLY A 598 11.47 -1.10 8.84
N ILE A 599 10.71 0.00 8.99
CA ILE A 599 10.99 1.06 9.97
C ILE A 599 9.91 1.14 11.08
N PRO A 600 10.22 1.77 12.23
CA PRO A 600 9.30 1.80 13.38
C PRO A 600 7.92 2.36 13.00
N GLY A 601 6.87 1.63 13.34
CA GLY A 601 5.48 1.99 13.02
C GLY A 601 4.96 1.51 11.66
N SER A 602 5.80 0.92 10.81
CA SER A 602 5.54 0.62 9.38
C SER A 602 5.25 1.85 8.52
N GLN A 603 5.83 1.84 7.32
CA GLN A 603 5.72 2.88 6.29
C GLN A 603 4.68 2.58 5.19
N ASN A 604 4.13 1.35 5.13
CA ASN A 604 3.17 0.92 4.12
C ASN A 604 2.03 0.00 4.64
N GLY A 605 2.15 -0.54 5.85
CA GLY A 605 1.16 -1.42 6.46
C GLY A 605 1.10 -2.83 5.84
N TRP A 606 2.15 -3.26 5.15
CA TRP A 606 2.27 -4.57 4.49
C TRP A 606 3.22 -5.50 5.25
N ASN A 607 3.08 -6.81 5.04
CA ASN A 607 3.77 -7.85 5.83
C ASN A 607 5.30 -7.77 5.79
N HIS A 608 5.90 -7.48 4.62
CA HIS A 608 7.35 -7.37 4.43
C HIS A 608 8.01 -6.21 5.19
N SER A 609 7.25 -5.17 5.58
CA SER A 609 7.73 -4.14 6.52
C SER A 609 7.84 -4.64 7.97
N GLY A 610 7.54 -5.93 8.21
CA GLY A 610 7.55 -6.61 9.50
C GLY A 610 6.20 -6.67 10.22
N HIS A 611 5.29 -5.74 9.95
CA HIS A 611 4.02 -5.60 10.66
C HIS A 611 2.91 -5.06 9.75
N GLN A 612 2.01 -5.94 9.34
CA GLN A 612 0.87 -5.67 8.49
C GLN A 612 -0.24 -4.97 9.28
N GLY A 613 -0.77 -3.84 8.79
CA GLY A 613 -1.84 -3.13 9.48
C GLY A 613 -1.95 -1.65 9.15
N LEU A 614 -2.02 -0.82 10.19
CA LEU A 614 -2.08 0.64 10.06
C LEU A 614 -0.67 1.22 9.96
N ILE A 615 -0.47 2.13 9.01
CA ILE A 615 0.76 2.92 8.87
C ILE A 615 0.86 3.90 10.05
N GLY A 616 1.81 3.65 10.95
CA GLY A 616 2.06 4.43 12.16
C GLY A 616 3.35 5.26 12.12
N TRP A 617 4.10 5.24 11.02
CA TRP A 617 5.19 6.18 10.75
C TRP A 617 4.65 7.44 10.05
N LEU A 618 5.05 8.64 10.49
CA LEU A 618 4.55 9.94 10.00
C LEU A 618 3.01 10.13 10.05
N ASN A 619 2.29 9.23 10.73
CA ASN A 619 0.83 9.17 10.76
C ASN A 619 0.33 8.61 12.12
N GLY A 620 -0.88 8.98 12.52
CA GLY A 620 -1.47 8.61 13.81
C GLY A 620 -0.79 9.28 15.01
N THR A 621 -1.20 8.88 16.22
CA THR A 621 -0.76 9.49 17.49
C THR A 621 0.75 9.44 17.71
N ASP A 622 1.38 8.33 17.33
CA ASP A 622 2.82 8.09 17.47
C ASP A 622 3.62 8.42 16.21
N GLY A 623 3.02 9.07 15.20
CA GLY A 623 3.64 9.31 13.89
C GLY A 623 4.99 10.02 13.95
N GLU A 624 5.07 11.12 14.70
CA GLU A 624 6.31 11.88 14.97
C GLU A 624 7.32 11.10 15.82
N LEU A 625 6.83 10.32 16.80
CA LEU A 625 7.69 9.46 17.64
C LEU A 625 8.34 8.36 16.80
N ASN A 626 7.60 7.75 15.89
CA ASN A 626 8.09 6.75 14.96
C ASN A 626 8.99 7.35 13.87
N ALA A 627 8.73 8.57 13.42
CA ALA A 627 9.64 9.34 12.57
C ALA A 627 10.98 9.59 13.27
N GLN A 628 10.98 10.11 14.51
CA GLN A 628 12.21 10.29 15.28
C GLN A 628 12.95 8.96 15.51
N ARG A 629 12.25 7.88 15.89
CA ARG A 629 12.82 6.54 16.04
C ARG A 629 13.53 6.05 14.77
N SER A 630 12.96 6.31 13.59
CA SER A 630 13.62 5.96 12.32
C SER A 630 14.89 6.79 12.06
N LEU A 631 14.92 8.08 12.45
CA LEU A 631 16.13 8.90 12.42
C LEU A 631 17.18 8.43 13.44
N ASP A 632 16.78 8.01 14.64
CA ASP A 632 17.68 7.44 15.65
C ASP A 632 18.35 6.14 15.16
N VAL A 633 17.63 5.35 14.35
CA VAL A 633 18.16 4.15 13.68
C VAL A 633 19.16 4.54 12.58
N HIS A 634 18.83 5.52 11.73
CA HIS A 634 19.77 6.04 10.73
C HIS A 634 21.04 6.64 11.34
N ASN A 635 20.93 7.31 12.48
CA ASN A 635 22.07 7.90 13.18
C ASN A 635 23.11 6.82 13.54
N GLN A 636 22.66 5.75 14.17
CA GLN A 636 23.50 4.61 14.57
C GLN A 636 24.11 3.89 13.35
N LEU A 637 23.27 3.60 12.34
CA LEU A 637 23.70 2.92 11.11
C LEU A 637 24.73 3.73 10.30
N SER A 638 24.51 5.04 10.12
CA SER A 638 25.40 5.87 9.30
C SER A 638 26.76 6.10 9.97
N GLN A 639 26.80 6.31 11.29
CA GLN A 639 28.07 6.33 12.04
C GLN A 639 28.84 5.00 11.89
N PHE A 640 28.14 3.86 11.92
CA PHE A 640 28.78 2.56 11.74
C PHE A 640 29.28 2.35 10.30
N PHE A 641 28.50 2.69 9.28
CA PHE A 641 28.87 2.48 7.88
C PHE A 641 29.76 3.59 7.26
N ALA A 642 30.03 4.68 7.98
CA ALA A 642 31.05 5.67 7.61
C ALA A 642 32.51 5.21 7.83
N GLN A 643 32.72 4.11 8.58
CA GLN A 643 34.06 3.53 8.81
C GLN A 643 34.77 3.17 7.49
N ASP A 644 36.09 3.39 7.42
CA ASP A 644 36.89 3.20 6.20
C ASP A 644 36.71 1.83 5.54
N ARG A 645 36.50 0.77 6.34
CA ARG A 645 36.26 -0.60 5.85
C ARG A 645 35.07 -0.71 4.88
N TYR A 646 34.09 0.18 4.96
CA TYR A 646 32.86 0.09 4.16
C TYR A 646 32.89 0.97 2.91
N LYS A 647 33.78 1.95 2.79
CA LYS A 647 33.79 2.96 1.71
C LYS A 647 33.88 2.36 0.29
N ASN A 648 34.55 1.22 0.14
CA ASN A 648 34.74 0.53 -1.14
C ASN A 648 33.61 -0.45 -1.51
N ILE A 649 32.79 -0.85 -0.54
CA ILE A 649 31.81 -1.95 -0.68
C ILE A 649 30.37 -1.53 -0.43
N VAL A 650 30.09 -0.71 0.60
CA VAL A 650 28.77 -0.11 0.82
C VAL A 650 28.67 1.14 -0.05
N THR A 651 28.30 0.91 -1.31
CA THR A 651 28.23 1.94 -2.34
C THR A 651 26.87 2.63 -2.40
N MET A 652 25.83 2.02 -1.84
CA MET A 652 24.47 2.56 -1.78
C MET A 652 23.83 2.35 -0.39
N TYR A 653 23.13 3.36 0.12
CA TYR A 653 22.44 3.36 1.42
C TYR A 653 20.96 3.74 1.23
N GLY A 654 20.05 2.79 1.35
CA GLY A 654 18.61 2.99 1.32
C GLY A 654 18.08 3.57 2.63
N LEU A 655 17.36 4.69 2.54
CA LEU A 655 16.72 5.34 3.69
C LEU A 655 15.48 4.57 4.17
N VAL A 656 14.55 4.27 3.25
CA VAL A 656 13.33 3.53 3.56
C VAL A 656 12.83 2.83 2.31
N ASN A 657 12.52 1.54 2.44
CA ASN A 657 11.82 0.79 1.40
C ASN A 657 10.36 1.23 1.29
N GLU A 658 9.85 1.45 0.08
CA GLU A 658 8.39 1.51 -0.18
C GLU A 658 7.51 2.32 0.81
N PRO A 659 7.79 3.60 1.11
CA PRO A 659 6.88 4.43 1.89
C PRO A 659 5.60 4.71 1.07
N LEU A 660 4.42 4.37 1.59
CA LEU A 660 3.17 4.47 0.83
C LEU A 660 2.66 5.93 0.77
N MET A 661 3.26 6.75 -0.11
CA MET A 661 2.87 8.17 -0.34
C MET A 661 1.47 8.35 -0.97
N LEU A 662 0.75 7.25 -1.19
CA LEU A 662 -0.67 7.25 -1.57
C LEU A 662 -1.60 7.37 -0.34
N ASP A 663 -1.13 6.98 0.85
CA ASP A 663 -1.78 7.20 2.16
C ASP A 663 -1.05 8.24 3.02
N LEU A 664 0.28 8.32 2.91
CA LEU A 664 1.12 9.26 3.64
C LEU A 664 1.19 10.63 2.96
N PRO A 665 1.24 11.75 3.72
CA PRO A 665 1.45 13.06 3.15
C PRO A 665 2.83 13.15 2.46
N VAL A 666 2.83 13.29 1.13
CA VAL A 666 4.03 13.37 0.28
C VAL A 666 5.08 14.35 0.84
N GLU A 667 4.65 15.54 1.27
CA GLU A 667 5.55 16.56 1.83
C GLU A 667 6.21 16.10 3.14
N SER A 668 5.50 15.38 4.01
CA SER A 668 6.07 14.84 5.25
C SER A 668 7.15 13.79 4.95
N VAL A 669 6.92 12.90 3.98
CA VAL A 669 7.89 11.89 3.58
C VAL A 669 9.13 12.53 2.94
N LEU A 670 8.95 13.54 2.07
CA LEU A 670 10.08 14.27 1.48
C LEU A 670 10.88 15.08 2.49
N ASN A 671 10.21 15.75 3.44
CA ASN A 671 10.88 16.48 4.52
C ASN A 671 11.68 15.54 5.43
N TRP A 672 11.12 14.38 5.78
CA TRP A 672 11.86 13.34 6.51
C TRP A 672 13.05 12.81 5.69
N THR A 673 12.87 12.60 4.38
CA THR A 673 13.92 12.11 3.47
C THR A 673 15.10 13.08 3.42
N LEU A 674 14.84 14.40 3.40
CA LEU A 674 15.87 15.43 3.49
C LEU A 674 16.63 15.36 4.82
N VAL A 675 15.92 15.33 5.96
CA VAL A 675 16.55 15.26 7.29
C VAL A 675 17.36 13.97 7.47
N ALA A 676 16.85 12.84 6.99
CA ALA A 676 17.56 11.55 7.04
C ALA A 676 18.83 11.57 6.15
N ALA A 677 18.77 12.16 4.95
CA ALA A 677 19.93 12.29 4.08
C ALA A 677 21.00 13.24 4.66
N GLU A 678 20.60 14.38 5.22
CA GLU A 678 21.51 15.32 5.90
C GLU A 678 22.16 14.68 7.15
N LEU A 679 21.39 13.91 7.93
CA LEU A 679 21.91 13.13 9.06
C LEU A 679 22.97 12.11 8.62
N VAL A 680 22.65 11.28 7.62
CA VAL A 680 23.59 10.27 7.07
C VAL A 680 24.87 10.93 6.53
N ARG A 681 24.76 12.08 5.85
CA ARG A 681 25.92 12.87 5.38
C ARG A 681 26.75 13.45 6.53
N SER A 682 26.11 14.02 7.55
CA SER A 682 26.80 14.64 8.70
C SER A 682 27.57 13.61 9.57
N ASN A 683 27.13 12.36 9.57
CA ASN A 683 27.84 11.23 10.19
C ASN A 683 29.02 10.69 9.32
N GLY A 684 29.32 11.30 8.17
CA GLY A 684 30.50 10.98 7.36
C GLY A 684 30.30 9.90 6.29
N PHE A 685 29.06 9.52 5.96
CA PHE A 685 28.81 8.58 4.87
C PHE A 685 28.84 9.29 3.51
N GLU A 686 29.83 8.95 2.67
CA GLU A 686 30.11 9.63 1.39
C GLU A 686 29.43 9.00 0.16
N SER A 687 29.12 7.70 0.21
CA SER A 687 28.56 6.93 -0.91
C SER A 687 27.10 7.32 -1.25
N THR A 688 26.52 6.71 -2.28
CA THR A 688 25.18 7.08 -2.79
C THR A 688 24.09 6.85 -1.74
N ILE A 689 23.22 7.84 -1.53
CA ILE A 689 22.00 7.67 -0.71
C ILE A 689 20.82 7.35 -1.64
N VAL A 690 19.92 6.47 -1.22
CA VAL A 690 18.83 5.94 -2.04
C VAL A 690 17.50 6.13 -1.32
N PHE A 691 16.46 6.55 -2.05
CA PHE A 691 15.10 6.70 -1.54
C PHE A 691 14.07 6.29 -2.60
N HIS A 692 12.94 5.73 -2.16
CA HIS A 692 11.93 5.14 -3.03
C HIS A 692 10.91 6.17 -3.59
N ASP A 693 10.38 5.91 -4.79
CA ASP A 693 9.44 6.77 -5.54
C ASP A 693 8.05 6.95 -4.91
N GLY A 694 7.80 6.28 -3.79
CA GLY A 694 6.58 6.37 -3.00
C GLY A 694 5.30 5.83 -3.66
N PHE A 695 5.42 5.03 -4.72
CA PHE A 695 4.33 4.64 -5.62
C PHE A 695 3.68 5.85 -6.32
N LEU A 696 4.49 6.85 -6.66
CA LEU A 696 4.07 8.02 -7.42
C LEU A 696 4.59 7.92 -8.85
N ASN A 697 3.74 8.21 -9.84
CA ASN A 697 4.12 8.20 -11.25
C ASN A 697 5.46 8.91 -11.50
N LEU A 698 6.36 8.23 -12.20
CA LEU A 698 7.74 8.67 -12.42
C LEU A 698 7.89 9.98 -13.21
N ASP A 699 6.82 10.45 -13.87
CA ASP A 699 6.77 11.78 -14.50
C ASP A 699 6.73 12.92 -13.47
N ARG A 700 6.13 12.72 -12.30
CA ARG A 700 6.04 13.74 -11.23
C ARG A 700 7.39 14.12 -10.66
N TRP A 701 8.31 13.16 -10.63
CA TRP A 701 9.68 13.35 -10.15
C TRP A 701 10.53 14.27 -11.07
N ALA A 702 10.01 14.65 -12.25
CA ALA A 702 10.54 15.77 -13.03
C ALA A 702 10.42 17.13 -12.31
N HIS A 703 9.52 17.25 -11.33
CA HIS A 703 9.23 18.52 -10.63
C HIS A 703 9.29 18.42 -9.10
N MET A 704 9.27 17.21 -8.53
CA MET A 704 9.34 16.96 -7.09
C MET A 704 10.77 16.88 -6.56
N PHE A 705 10.93 17.23 -5.27
CA PHE A 705 12.15 17.05 -4.46
C PHE A 705 13.45 17.67 -5.00
N LYS A 706 13.40 18.57 -5.99
CA LYS A 706 14.57 19.18 -6.67
C LYS A 706 15.50 20.04 -5.79
N THR A 707 15.29 20.08 -4.48
CA THR A 707 16.23 20.62 -3.49
C THR A 707 16.57 19.49 -2.52
N HIS A 708 17.60 18.71 -2.87
CA HIS A 708 18.08 17.55 -2.12
C HIS A 708 19.62 17.57 -2.06
N PRO A 709 20.26 16.86 -1.11
CA PRO A 709 21.71 16.67 -1.10
C PRO A 709 22.26 16.02 -2.38
N ASP A 710 23.54 16.21 -2.64
CA ASP A 710 24.23 15.57 -3.76
C ASP A 710 24.44 14.06 -3.54
N ASN A 711 24.68 13.34 -4.66
CA ASN A 711 24.90 11.90 -4.72
C ASN A 711 23.74 11.09 -4.10
N MET A 712 22.51 11.37 -4.58
CA MET A 712 21.30 10.61 -4.27
C MET A 712 20.79 9.91 -5.55
N TYR A 713 20.20 8.71 -5.40
CA TYR A 713 19.43 8.03 -6.45
C TYR A 713 17.95 7.91 -6.05
N LEU A 714 17.07 8.06 -7.04
CA LEU A 714 15.68 7.60 -6.95
C LEU A 714 15.63 6.09 -7.17
N ASP A 715 14.78 5.41 -6.41
CA ASP A 715 14.58 3.96 -6.45
C ASP A 715 13.13 3.67 -6.87
N THR A 716 12.94 2.86 -7.91
CA THR A 716 11.61 2.49 -8.40
C THR A 716 11.44 0.99 -8.53
N HIS A 717 10.27 0.49 -8.13
CA HIS A 717 9.90 -0.92 -8.21
C HIS A 717 8.87 -1.12 -9.31
N GLN A 718 9.10 -2.10 -10.18
CA GLN A 718 8.36 -2.25 -11.44
C GLN A 718 7.89 -3.70 -11.63
N TYR A 719 6.57 -3.90 -11.53
CA TYR A 719 5.90 -5.20 -11.60
C TYR A 719 4.59 -5.06 -12.39
N THR A 720 4.25 -6.03 -13.26
CA THR A 720 2.95 -6.08 -13.97
C THR A 720 1.84 -6.75 -13.17
N THR A 721 2.20 -7.57 -12.17
CA THR A 721 1.32 -8.49 -11.43
C THR A 721 0.29 -7.79 -10.54
N PHE A 722 0.67 -6.67 -9.91
CA PHE A 722 -0.17 -6.01 -8.90
C PHE A 722 -1.14 -4.97 -9.49
N ASN A 723 -1.16 -4.81 -10.81
CA ASN A 723 -1.98 -3.87 -11.57
C ASN A 723 -2.98 -4.64 -12.45
N THR A 724 -4.29 -4.41 -12.27
CA THR A 724 -5.33 -5.17 -12.97
C THR A 724 -5.43 -4.87 -14.48
N ALA A 725 -4.74 -3.83 -14.96
CA ALA A 725 -4.60 -3.52 -16.38
C ALA A 725 -3.32 -4.10 -17.02
N GLU A 726 -2.31 -4.48 -16.24
CA GLU A 726 -1.04 -5.05 -16.75
C GLU A 726 -0.97 -6.59 -16.57
N ILE A 727 -1.55 -7.17 -15.50
CA ILE A 727 -1.62 -8.63 -15.30
C ILE A 727 -2.43 -9.34 -16.41
N VAL A 728 -3.45 -8.67 -16.96
CA VAL A 728 -4.35 -9.20 -18.01
C VAL A 728 -3.79 -9.09 -19.45
N LEU A 729 -2.57 -8.56 -19.61
CA LEU A 729 -1.89 -8.52 -20.91
C LEU A 729 -1.48 -9.93 -21.33
N ASN A 730 -1.45 -10.19 -22.64
CA ASN A 730 -0.93 -11.45 -23.17
C ASN A 730 0.61 -11.47 -23.17
N HIS A 731 1.24 -12.64 -23.33
CA HIS A 731 2.68 -12.83 -23.26
C HIS A 731 3.48 -11.85 -24.14
N THR A 732 3.03 -11.61 -25.38
CA THR A 732 3.67 -10.66 -26.30
C THR A 732 3.50 -9.22 -25.83
N ALA A 733 2.29 -8.81 -25.43
CA ALA A 733 2.00 -7.45 -24.96
C ALA A 733 2.74 -7.12 -23.64
N LYS A 734 3.03 -8.11 -22.78
CA LYS A 734 3.91 -7.93 -21.62
C LYS A 734 5.34 -7.57 -22.03
N VAL A 735 5.89 -8.15 -23.10
CA VAL A 735 7.20 -7.76 -23.66
C VAL A 735 7.13 -6.39 -24.35
N GLU A 736 6.09 -6.15 -25.14
CA GLU A 736 5.90 -4.88 -25.88
C GLU A 736 5.72 -3.67 -24.96
N ILE A 737 4.94 -3.78 -23.87
CA ILE A 737 4.77 -2.66 -22.93
C ILE A 737 6.09 -2.31 -22.25
N ILE A 738 6.96 -3.29 -21.97
CA ILE A 738 8.30 -3.01 -21.44
C ILE A 738 9.12 -2.24 -22.49
N CYS A 739 9.24 -2.78 -23.69
CA CYS A 739 10.12 -2.22 -24.72
C CYS A 739 9.64 -0.86 -25.26
N ASN A 740 8.33 -0.67 -25.39
CA ASN A 740 7.72 0.51 -26.01
C ASN A 740 7.24 1.55 -24.99
N SER A 741 7.00 1.18 -23.72
CA SER A 741 6.50 2.10 -22.69
C SER A 741 7.33 2.14 -21.40
N TRP A 742 7.96 1.06 -20.94
CA TRP A 742 8.82 1.11 -19.75
C TRP A 742 10.20 1.69 -20.09
N LYS A 743 10.87 1.17 -21.13
CA LYS A 743 12.19 1.64 -21.59
C LYS A 743 12.28 3.16 -21.79
N PRO A 744 11.38 3.83 -22.55
CA PRO A 744 11.43 5.30 -22.68
C PRO A 744 11.05 6.04 -21.39
N MET A 745 10.18 5.47 -20.55
CA MET A 745 9.78 6.07 -19.27
C MET A 745 10.92 6.04 -18.23
N ILE A 746 11.62 4.90 -18.12
CA ILE A 746 12.81 4.72 -17.28
C ILE A 746 13.98 5.58 -17.78
N SER A 747 14.22 5.61 -19.09
CA SER A 747 15.19 6.52 -19.71
C SER A 747 14.88 7.99 -19.43
N ASN A 748 13.58 8.38 -19.46
CA ASN A 748 13.18 9.75 -19.14
C ASN A 748 13.34 10.09 -17.66
N VAL A 749 12.94 9.23 -16.71
CA VAL A 749 13.11 9.55 -15.28
C VAL A 749 14.59 9.66 -14.87
N ASN A 750 15.48 8.89 -15.53
CA ASN A 750 16.94 8.99 -15.33
C ASN A 750 17.54 10.35 -15.79
N SER A 751 16.81 11.15 -16.59
CA SER A 751 17.25 12.47 -17.07
C SER A 751 17.07 13.55 -16.01
N THR A 752 18.15 14.29 -15.70
CA THR A 752 18.08 15.47 -14.81
C THR A 752 17.28 16.64 -15.38
N THR A 753 17.04 16.65 -16.70
CA THR A 753 16.36 17.75 -17.42
C THR A 753 14.87 17.47 -17.66
N THR A 754 14.48 16.22 -17.87
CA THR A 754 13.11 15.81 -18.24
C THR A 754 12.48 14.80 -17.28
N GLY A 755 13.23 14.37 -16.27
CA GLY A 755 12.83 13.46 -15.21
C GLY A 755 13.48 13.85 -13.89
N TRP A 756 13.70 12.87 -13.01
CA TRP A 756 14.34 13.12 -11.72
C TRP A 756 15.84 13.39 -11.86
N GLY A 757 16.55 12.49 -12.53
CA GLY A 757 18.00 12.31 -12.40
C GLY A 757 18.32 10.83 -12.13
N PRO A 758 19.54 10.49 -11.71
CA PRO A 758 20.01 9.11 -11.53
C PRO A 758 18.99 8.18 -10.82
N THR A 759 18.42 7.24 -11.57
CA THR A 759 17.38 6.32 -11.07
C THR A 759 17.85 4.87 -11.16
N ILE A 760 17.61 4.05 -10.15
CA ILE A 760 17.77 2.58 -10.18
C ILE A 760 16.41 1.88 -10.16
N CYS A 761 16.33 0.69 -10.76
CA CYS A 761 15.22 -0.22 -10.48
C CYS A 761 15.60 -1.14 -9.30
N GLY A 762 15.03 -0.87 -8.12
CA GLY A 762 15.35 -1.58 -6.87
C GLY A 762 14.75 -2.98 -6.78
N GLU A 763 13.63 -3.21 -7.47
CA GLU A 763 12.91 -4.47 -7.51
C GLU A 763 12.11 -4.66 -8.82
N TRP A 764 12.17 -5.88 -9.33
CA TRP A 764 11.41 -6.40 -10.47
C TRP A 764 11.54 -7.94 -10.48
N SER A 765 10.69 -8.66 -11.20
CA SER A 765 10.78 -10.13 -11.30
C SER A 765 10.26 -10.69 -12.63
N GLN A 766 10.40 -12.00 -12.83
CA GLN A 766 9.76 -12.76 -13.91
C GLN A 766 8.34 -13.20 -13.60
N ALA A 767 7.80 -12.81 -12.44
CA ALA A 767 6.40 -13.05 -12.13
C ALA A 767 5.52 -12.13 -12.97
N ASP A 768 4.48 -12.73 -13.53
CA ASP A 768 3.55 -12.09 -14.45
C ASP A 768 2.09 -12.42 -14.13
N THR A 769 1.88 -13.41 -13.27
CA THR A 769 0.67 -13.72 -12.51
C THR A 769 0.89 -13.37 -11.03
N ASP A 770 -0.18 -13.21 -10.25
CA ASP A 770 -0.07 -13.09 -8.78
C ASP A 770 -0.35 -14.43 -8.05
N CYS A 771 0.02 -15.54 -8.69
CA CYS A 771 -0.30 -16.91 -8.28
C CYS A 771 0.49 -17.48 -7.11
N THR A 772 1.63 -16.87 -6.77
CA THR A 772 2.51 -17.39 -5.71
C THR A 772 1.82 -17.36 -4.34
N GLN A 773 1.94 -18.47 -3.62
CA GLN A 773 1.39 -18.64 -2.27
C GLN A 773 1.79 -17.49 -1.34
N PHE A 774 0.81 -16.89 -0.66
CA PHE A 774 0.96 -15.75 0.26
C PHE A 774 1.56 -14.46 -0.31
N LEU A 775 1.79 -14.35 -1.63
CA LEU A 775 2.27 -13.12 -2.29
C LEU A 775 1.36 -11.92 -1.98
N ASN A 776 0.05 -12.18 -1.95
CA ASN A 776 -1.00 -11.22 -1.60
C ASN A 776 -1.26 -11.10 -0.08
N ASN A 777 -0.27 -11.45 0.74
CA ASN A 777 -0.34 -11.72 2.18
C ASN A 777 -0.99 -13.08 2.55
N VAL A 778 -0.72 -13.55 3.78
CA VAL A 778 -1.25 -14.82 4.30
C VAL A 778 -2.79 -14.77 4.38
N GLY A 779 -3.45 -15.85 3.97
CA GLY A 779 -4.90 -15.96 3.98
C GLY A 779 -5.64 -15.23 2.85
N ARG A 780 -4.92 -14.60 1.90
CA ARG A 780 -5.50 -14.00 0.69
C ARG A 780 -5.24 -14.85 -0.55
N GLY A 781 -6.19 -14.85 -1.49
CA GLY A 781 -6.05 -15.47 -2.81
C GLY A 781 -5.43 -14.56 -3.88
N THR A 782 -5.70 -14.87 -5.14
CA THR A 782 -5.05 -14.32 -6.34
C THR A 782 -6.01 -13.45 -7.16
N ARG A 783 -5.52 -12.39 -7.80
CA ARG A 783 -6.26 -11.65 -8.83
C ARG A 783 -6.47 -12.57 -10.04
N TRP A 784 -5.46 -13.37 -10.39
CA TRP A 784 -5.46 -14.32 -11.51
C TRP A 784 -6.72 -15.21 -11.54
N GLU A 785 -6.98 -15.95 -10.46
CA GLU A 785 -8.15 -16.85 -10.33
C GLU A 785 -9.40 -16.14 -9.78
N GLY A 786 -9.29 -14.87 -9.42
CA GLY A 786 -10.39 -14.10 -8.83
C GLY A 786 -10.73 -14.51 -7.40
N THR A 787 -9.73 -14.97 -6.65
CA THR A 787 -9.83 -15.36 -5.23
C THR A 787 -9.24 -14.31 -4.27
N TYR A 788 -8.72 -13.19 -4.80
CA TYR A 788 -8.11 -12.07 -4.07
C TYR A 788 -8.99 -11.44 -2.97
N ASP A 789 -10.31 -11.41 -3.20
CA ASP A 789 -11.30 -10.81 -2.32
C ASP A 789 -12.48 -11.79 -2.14
N PRO A 790 -12.82 -12.23 -0.91
CA PRO A 790 -13.91 -13.16 -0.68
C PRO A 790 -15.30 -12.61 -1.08
N SER A 791 -15.42 -11.31 -1.35
CA SER A 791 -16.63 -10.67 -1.88
C SER A 791 -16.69 -10.57 -3.41
N SER A 792 -15.60 -10.86 -4.13
CA SER A 792 -15.50 -10.64 -5.59
C SER A 792 -14.80 -11.78 -6.33
N SER A 793 -15.60 -12.67 -6.91
CA SER A 793 -15.20 -13.67 -7.92
C SER A 793 -14.87 -13.02 -9.29
N THR A 794 -13.83 -12.19 -9.33
CA THR A 794 -13.42 -11.46 -10.53
C THR A 794 -11.98 -11.81 -10.87
N ALA A 795 -11.80 -12.78 -11.76
CA ALA A 795 -10.52 -13.21 -12.30
C ALA A 795 -9.90 -12.14 -13.21
N TYR A 796 -8.58 -12.05 -13.17
CA TYR A 796 -7.73 -11.13 -13.94
C TYR A 796 -6.58 -11.92 -14.59
N CYS A 797 -6.92 -12.75 -15.57
CA CYS A 797 -5.98 -13.29 -16.55
C CYS A 797 -6.48 -12.96 -17.98
N PRO A 798 -5.64 -13.07 -19.03
CA PRO A 798 -6.06 -12.82 -20.41
C PRO A 798 -7.33 -13.58 -20.84
N THR A 799 -7.46 -14.85 -20.42
CA THR A 799 -8.57 -15.75 -20.76
C THR A 799 -9.78 -15.65 -19.80
N ALA A 800 -9.89 -14.61 -18.95
CA ALA A 800 -10.94 -14.50 -17.92
C ALA A 800 -12.41 -14.44 -18.43
N ASP A 801 -12.66 -14.36 -19.74
CA ASP A 801 -14.01 -14.54 -20.32
C ASP A 801 -14.35 -16.02 -20.62
N GLU A 802 -13.33 -16.89 -20.69
CA GLU A 802 -13.42 -18.31 -21.01
C GLU A 802 -13.54 -19.17 -19.74
N ASP A 803 -13.37 -18.57 -18.56
CA ASP A 803 -13.39 -19.23 -17.23
C ASP A 803 -12.22 -20.23 -17.05
N THR A 804 -11.09 -20.00 -17.73
CA THR A 804 -9.91 -20.88 -17.76
C THR A 804 -8.69 -20.40 -16.97
N CYS A 805 -8.77 -19.28 -16.24
CA CYS A 805 -7.68 -18.80 -15.39
C CYS A 805 -7.35 -19.82 -14.29
N SER A 806 -6.10 -20.26 -14.18
CA SER A 806 -5.64 -21.11 -13.08
C SER A 806 -4.17 -20.84 -12.76
N CYS A 807 -3.81 -20.99 -11.49
CA CYS A 807 -2.45 -20.89 -10.99
C CYS A 807 -1.66 -22.21 -11.07
N ALA A 808 -2.25 -23.28 -11.62
CA ALA A 808 -1.65 -24.61 -11.63
C ALA A 808 -0.34 -24.70 -12.46
N ASN A 809 -0.25 -23.94 -13.56
CA ASN A 809 0.91 -23.96 -14.45
C ASN A 809 2.04 -23.05 -13.93
N ALA A 810 1.73 -21.80 -13.56
CA ALA A 810 2.66 -20.88 -12.90
C ALA A 810 3.32 -21.49 -11.64
N ASN A 811 2.53 -22.16 -10.79
CA ASN A 811 3.04 -22.84 -9.59
C ASN A 811 3.52 -24.29 -9.83
N ALA A 812 3.62 -24.75 -11.09
CA ALA A 812 4.15 -26.08 -11.40
C ALA A 812 5.66 -26.19 -11.08
N PRO A 813 6.18 -27.40 -10.82
CA PRO A 813 7.62 -27.62 -10.72
C PRO A 813 8.35 -27.17 -12.01
N VAL A 814 9.53 -26.58 -11.86
CA VAL A 814 10.34 -26.05 -12.99
C VAL A 814 10.73 -27.14 -14.02
N SER A 815 10.74 -28.41 -13.61
CA SER A 815 10.89 -29.58 -14.48
C SER A 815 9.72 -29.77 -15.46
N GLU A 816 8.54 -29.22 -15.16
CA GLU A 816 7.30 -29.31 -15.95
C GLU A 816 7.06 -28.03 -16.78
N TYR A 817 7.82 -26.96 -16.53
CA TYR A 817 7.81 -25.75 -17.37
C TYR A 817 8.22 -26.10 -18.81
N SER A 818 7.38 -25.73 -19.78
CA SER A 818 7.66 -25.95 -21.21
C SER A 818 8.82 -25.08 -21.70
N ASP A 819 9.50 -25.52 -22.76
CA ASP A 819 10.63 -24.77 -23.33
C ASP A 819 10.19 -23.40 -23.91
N VAL A 820 8.97 -23.32 -24.44
CA VAL A 820 8.37 -22.04 -24.90
C VAL A 820 8.10 -21.10 -23.72
N TYR A 821 7.65 -21.63 -22.57
CA TYR A 821 7.47 -20.82 -21.36
C TYR A 821 8.83 -20.33 -20.81
N LYS A 822 9.85 -21.19 -20.77
CA LYS A 822 11.22 -20.80 -20.40
C LYS A 822 11.80 -19.72 -21.31
N GLN A 823 11.61 -19.87 -22.63
CA GLN A 823 11.99 -18.86 -23.63
C GLN A 823 11.23 -17.54 -23.42
N TRP A 824 9.93 -17.61 -23.12
CA TRP A 824 9.14 -16.41 -22.81
C TRP A 824 9.63 -15.72 -21.54
N LEU A 825 9.77 -16.43 -20.42
CA LEU A 825 10.29 -15.89 -19.15
C LEU A 825 11.65 -15.24 -19.34
N GLN A 826 12.58 -15.86 -20.09
CA GLN A 826 13.88 -15.26 -20.40
C GLN A 826 13.73 -13.99 -21.23
N THR A 827 12.93 -14.01 -22.30
CA THR A 827 12.67 -12.83 -23.13
C THR A 827 12.08 -11.68 -22.30
N TYR A 828 11.14 -12.00 -21.42
CA TYR A 828 10.49 -11.05 -20.51
C TYR A 828 11.48 -10.46 -19.50
N ALA A 829 12.42 -11.25 -18.96
CA ALA A 829 13.50 -10.74 -18.12
C ALA A 829 14.49 -9.85 -18.90
N GLU A 830 14.92 -10.29 -20.08
CA GLU A 830 15.90 -9.56 -20.90
C GLU A 830 15.32 -8.26 -21.49
N ALA A 831 14.00 -8.21 -21.70
CA ALA A 831 13.24 -6.98 -21.97
C ALA A 831 13.29 -6.02 -20.78
N GLN A 832 13.03 -6.50 -19.56
CA GLN A 832 13.10 -5.69 -18.33
C GLN A 832 14.52 -5.15 -18.09
N MET A 833 15.55 -5.99 -18.20
CA MET A 833 16.95 -5.54 -18.19
C MET A 833 17.20 -4.46 -19.25
N SER A 834 16.71 -4.64 -20.47
CA SER A 834 16.83 -3.66 -21.56
C SER A 834 16.13 -2.31 -21.32
N ALA A 835 15.15 -2.27 -20.40
CA ALA A 835 14.55 -1.02 -19.93
C ALA A 835 15.40 -0.39 -18.81
N PHE A 836 15.77 -1.16 -17.78
CA PHE A 836 16.46 -0.65 -16.59
C PHE A 836 17.93 -0.29 -16.85
N GLU A 837 18.58 -0.88 -17.86
CA GLU A 837 19.92 -0.50 -18.32
C GLU A 837 19.94 0.81 -19.15
N THR A 838 18.80 1.46 -19.37
CA THR A 838 18.76 2.88 -19.78
C THR A 838 18.88 3.86 -18.61
N ALA A 839 18.83 3.34 -17.39
CA ALA A 839 19.05 4.07 -16.14
C ALA A 839 20.34 3.58 -15.45
N GLN A 840 20.44 3.70 -14.13
CA GLN A 840 21.64 3.25 -13.39
C GLN A 840 21.78 1.72 -13.30
N GLY A 841 20.79 0.95 -13.77
CA GLY A 841 20.72 -0.51 -13.67
C GLY A 841 19.66 -1.01 -12.69
N TRP A 842 19.79 -2.27 -12.28
CA TRP A 842 18.69 -3.04 -11.69
C TRP A 842 19.11 -4.01 -10.58
N PHE A 843 18.16 -4.33 -9.70
CA PHE A 843 18.24 -5.40 -8.70
C PHE A 843 17.03 -6.34 -8.83
N TYR A 844 17.27 -7.61 -9.16
CA TYR A 844 16.19 -8.60 -9.30
C TYR A 844 15.62 -9.02 -7.94
N TRP A 845 14.30 -9.07 -7.82
CA TRP A 845 13.58 -9.54 -6.63
C TRP A 845 13.09 -10.99 -6.82
N THR A 846 13.68 -12.00 -6.20
CA THR A 846 14.83 -12.03 -5.27
C THR A 846 15.86 -13.07 -5.71
N TRP A 847 17.01 -13.18 -5.02
CA TRP A 847 18.02 -14.21 -5.32
C TRP A 847 17.43 -15.62 -5.26
N ARG A 848 16.71 -15.96 -4.18
CA ARG A 848 16.07 -17.28 -4.01
C ARG A 848 14.81 -17.22 -3.14
N THR A 849 13.96 -18.22 -3.35
CA THR A 849 12.76 -18.51 -2.55
C THR A 849 12.80 -19.98 -2.10
N GLU A 850 11.91 -20.41 -1.20
CA GLU A 850 11.71 -21.84 -0.94
C GLU A 850 10.98 -22.57 -2.09
N SER A 851 9.93 -21.97 -2.66
CA SER A 851 9.02 -22.66 -3.59
C SER A 851 8.60 -21.88 -4.84
N SER A 852 8.89 -20.57 -4.93
CA SER A 852 8.37 -19.72 -6.00
C SER A 852 9.38 -19.44 -7.13
N ALA A 853 9.26 -20.23 -8.21
CA ALA A 853 10.20 -20.25 -9.31
C ALA A 853 10.30 -18.93 -10.11
N GLN A 854 9.19 -18.20 -10.30
CA GLN A 854 9.18 -16.92 -11.02
C GLN A 854 9.81 -15.76 -10.20
N TRP A 855 9.92 -15.93 -8.89
CA TRP A 855 10.47 -14.93 -7.97
C TRP A 855 11.91 -15.25 -7.52
N SER A 856 12.55 -16.26 -8.12
CA SER A 856 13.86 -16.79 -7.73
C SER A 856 14.87 -16.70 -8.89
N TYR A 857 15.78 -15.73 -8.84
CA TYR A 857 16.85 -15.58 -9.83
C TYR A 857 17.71 -16.85 -9.92
N ARG A 858 18.04 -17.46 -8.78
CA ARG A 858 18.80 -18.71 -8.69
C ARG A 858 18.10 -19.87 -9.39
N SER A 859 16.76 -19.95 -9.28
CA SER A 859 15.98 -20.96 -10.01
C SER A 859 16.01 -20.70 -11.51
N ALA A 860 15.83 -19.45 -11.93
CA ALA A 860 15.84 -19.05 -13.34
C ALA A 860 17.18 -19.29 -14.03
N TRP A 861 18.27 -18.91 -13.37
CA TRP A 861 19.64 -19.12 -13.82
C TRP A 861 20.00 -20.61 -13.94
N LYS A 862 19.67 -21.42 -12.91
CA LYS A 862 20.01 -22.86 -12.92
C LYS A 862 19.17 -23.71 -13.88
N ASN A 863 18.02 -23.22 -14.33
CA ASN A 863 17.09 -23.96 -15.20
C ASN A 863 16.93 -23.35 -16.60
N GLY A 864 17.79 -22.40 -16.99
CA GLY A 864 17.86 -21.90 -18.36
C GLY A 864 16.67 -21.03 -18.79
N TYR A 865 16.13 -20.20 -17.88
CA TYR A 865 15.17 -19.14 -18.23
C TYR A 865 15.65 -17.74 -17.80
N MET A 866 16.97 -17.52 -17.74
CA MET A 866 17.64 -16.26 -17.39
C MET A 866 19.03 -16.27 -18.08
N PRO A 867 19.62 -15.11 -18.45
CA PRO A 867 20.99 -15.06 -18.97
C PRO A 867 21.98 -15.87 -18.13
N GLN A 868 22.74 -16.78 -18.76
CA GLN A 868 23.75 -17.59 -18.05
C GLN A 868 24.85 -16.73 -17.41
N LYS A 869 25.08 -15.53 -17.94
CA LYS A 869 25.78 -14.41 -17.29
C LYS A 869 24.91 -13.17 -17.41
N ALA A 870 24.64 -12.47 -16.31
CA ALA A 870 23.77 -11.29 -16.27
C ALA A 870 24.17 -10.17 -17.25
N TYR A 871 25.45 -10.09 -17.62
CA TYR A 871 25.98 -9.12 -18.58
C TYR A 871 25.85 -9.53 -20.07
N SER A 872 25.30 -10.71 -20.36
CA SER A 872 25.15 -11.27 -21.71
C SER A 872 23.72 -11.76 -22.01
N PRO A 873 22.70 -10.88 -22.00
CA PRO A 873 21.34 -11.24 -22.41
C PRO A 873 21.25 -11.56 -23.91
N SER A 874 20.36 -12.48 -24.28
CA SER A 874 20.16 -12.98 -25.65
C SER A 874 19.24 -12.10 -26.51
N PHE A 875 18.23 -11.49 -25.90
CA PHE A 875 17.27 -10.55 -26.48
C PHE A 875 17.50 -9.14 -25.92
N LYS A 876 17.25 -8.11 -26.73
CA LYS A 876 17.16 -6.72 -26.28
C LYS A 876 15.96 -6.01 -26.89
N CYS A 877 15.37 -5.09 -26.14
CA CYS A 877 14.27 -4.27 -26.64
C CYS A 877 14.67 -3.45 -27.88
N GLY A 878 14.20 -3.89 -29.05
CA GLY A 878 14.62 -3.45 -30.39
C GLY A 878 14.79 -4.63 -31.36
N ASP A 879 15.06 -5.82 -30.83
CA ASP A 879 15.07 -7.09 -31.57
C ASP A 879 13.63 -7.58 -31.83
N THR A 880 13.48 -8.54 -32.76
CA THR A 880 12.19 -9.20 -33.02
C THR A 880 11.79 -10.06 -31.82
N VAL A 881 10.61 -9.80 -31.26
CA VAL A 881 10.02 -10.62 -30.19
C VAL A 881 9.75 -12.04 -30.74
N PRO A 882 10.16 -13.12 -30.04
CA PRO A 882 9.86 -14.49 -30.45
C PRO A 882 8.35 -14.77 -30.54
N ASP A 883 7.99 -15.80 -31.32
CA ASP A 883 6.60 -16.27 -31.39
C ASP A 883 6.26 -17.11 -30.15
N PHE A 884 5.20 -16.70 -29.45
CA PHE A 884 4.69 -17.37 -28.25
C PHE A 884 3.34 -18.07 -28.49
N SER A 885 2.86 -18.22 -29.74
CA SER A 885 1.53 -18.80 -30.01
C SER A 885 1.35 -20.27 -29.59
N GLY A 886 2.43 -20.96 -29.21
CA GLY A 886 2.42 -22.30 -28.63
C GLY A 886 2.26 -22.33 -27.09
N LEU A 887 2.24 -21.17 -26.44
CA LEU A 887 2.05 -20.98 -25.01
C LEU A 887 0.61 -20.53 -24.75
N ALA A 888 -0.07 -21.13 -23.77
CA ALA A 888 -1.44 -20.78 -23.44
C ALA A 888 -1.48 -19.54 -22.54
N GLU A 889 -2.31 -18.55 -22.88
CA GLU A 889 -2.44 -17.26 -22.18
C GLU A 889 -3.09 -17.33 -20.76
N ASN A 890 -3.12 -18.52 -20.18
CA ASN A 890 -3.57 -18.83 -18.82
C ASN A 890 -2.53 -19.63 -18.01
N TYR A 891 -1.27 -19.61 -18.45
CA TYR A 891 -0.15 -20.25 -17.77
C TYR A 891 0.09 -19.63 -16.38
#